data_AF-A0A554LJJ2-F1
#
_entry.id   AF-A0A554LJJ2-F1
#
_cell.length_a   1.000
_cell.length_b   1.000
_cell.length_c   1.000
_cell.angle_alpha   90.00
_cell.angle_beta   90.00
_cell.angle_gamma   90.00
#
_symmetry.space_group_name_H-M   'P 1'
#
loop_
_entity.id
_entity.type
_entity.pdbx_description
1 polymer ?
#
loop_
_entity_poly.entity_id
_entity_poly.type
_entity_poly.pdbx_seq_one_letter_code
_entity_poly.pdbx_strand_id
1 'polypeptide(L)'
;MVDISNFNLYDLSVVKRKTKQSPPKVRGKKREKVKKALVKVFLWKKIKLPAIIISTIAAVFLIVFAVYSITFAKTSYRNIYIGDVYLGGKSNEEISVALKPKIEEFLQGKIKLTYQPESGENKNYTYKPADFGLSYDLEATTDSVYAVGRSGNILRSFYQQFKTLFLPYRVSANFIINDEALTKKVADIATEVDQPEKDFSLIYNGDGTFSLSSEKQEGKRINQDNIISNFKLLISNIKNQELTFRSEKFMPKISEENAKIGLTKANKILSVGELQMSFQNQKFSLDVDTIAGLIGSRPKKTEMEIYILPDRVGKQVEGIASQIDRVAGDAVLTVKDGKVIVSSESKIGYQVDRAQTAIDIENAFLSRMSESEISSENVALKVAQLAPEIDSSKLLEYGLTELVATATTSFIKSPANRVHNISIGAGAISGALIKPGEEFSTLKRLGKIDASTGYLPELVIKNNKTVPDYGGGLCQVSTTLFRTAIASGMKITARQNHSYRVSYYEPPIGQDATIYDPSPDFKFINNYSSYIFIQSKIVGTKITFEFYGTKDSRIVTITTPVGYDYVEPPPMEETPDPTLQPGERKQVQKPHQGASARFHYEVQRDGVMLQSTDFISHYVALPEKWQVGPPVPPAPVPDPNVPAA
;
A
#
# COMPACT_ATOMS: atom_id res chain seq x y z
N MET A 1 34.88 -11.71 40.65
CA MET A 1 35.12 -10.34 41.17
C MET A 1 33.74 -9.83 41.59
N VAL A 2 33.37 -9.66 42.87
CA VAL A 2 34.10 -9.07 44.04
C VAL A 2 34.37 -7.58 43.77
N ASP A 3 34.02 -6.57 44.59
CA ASP A 3 33.71 -6.46 46.05
C ASP A 3 32.25 -6.00 46.32
N ILE A 4 31.55 -6.20 47.46
CA ILE A 4 31.81 -6.23 48.93
C ILE A 4 31.76 -4.85 49.63
N SER A 5 30.77 -4.67 50.53
CA SER A 5 30.86 -4.12 51.92
C SER A 5 29.45 -3.72 52.42
N ASN A 6 29.07 -3.80 53.71
CA ASN A 6 29.69 -4.45 54.88
C ASN A 6 28.63 -4.75 55.98
N PHE A 7 28.87 -5.81 56.75
CA PHE A 7 28.52 -6.10 58.16
C PHE A 7 27.07 -5.83 58.69
N ASN A 8 26.28 -6.80 59.18
CA ASN A 8 26.49 -7.87 60.20
C ASN A 8 26.25 -7.41 61.65
N LEU A 9 25.28 -8.01 62.35
CA LEU A 9 25.45 -8.57 63.71
C LEU A 9 24.23 -9.40 64.18
N TYR A 10 24.52 -10.51 64.85
CA TYR A 10 23.58 -11.38 65.57
C TYR A 10 23.26 -10.81 66.96
N ASP A 11 22.09 -11.15 67.53
CA ASP A 11 22.06 -11.64 68.93
C ASP A 11 20.92 -12.65 69.15
N LEU A 12 21.21 -13.64 70.00
CA LEU A 12 20.33 -14.75 70.37
C LEU A 12 20.80 -15.32 71.73
N SER A 13 20.48 -14.68 72.86
CA SER A 13 20.71 -15.30 74.20
C SER A 13 19.82 -14.72 75.33
N VAL A 14 19.07 -15.55 76.07
CA VAL A 14 19.32 -16.03 77.47
C VAL A 14 18.91 -15.00 78.56
N VAL A 15 18.12 -15.35 79.59
CA VAL A 15 18.55 -15.77 80.97
C VAL A 15 17.30 -16.37 81.68
N LYS A 16 17.23 -17.64 82.12
CA LYS A 16 17.87 -18.37 83.25
C LYS A 16 17.38 -18.05 84.69
N ARG A 17 16.95 -19.13 85.39
CA ARG A 17 16.96 -19.47 86.85
C ARG A 17 15.59 -19.36 87.59
N LYS A 18 15.26 -20.16 88.63
CA LYS A 18 16.06 -21.05 89.53
C LYS A 18 15.20 -22.15 90.26
N THR A 19 15.71 -23.38 90.32
CA THR A 19 15.63 -24.44 91.39
C THR A 19 14.64 -24.40 92.58
N LYS A 20 14.03 -25.56 92.95
CA LYS A 20 14.33 -26.33 94.21
C LYS A 20 13.62 -27.70 94.35
N GLN A 21 13.99 -28.49 95.38
CA GLN A 21 13.82 -29.96 95.54
C GLN A 21 13.40 -30.37 96.97
N SER A 22 12.80 -31.53 97.30
CA SER A 22 12.06 -32.52 96.47
C SER A 22 10.93 -33.31 97.24
N PRO A 23 11.09 -34.49 97.91
CA PRO A 23 9.93 -35.38 98.20
C PRO A 23 9.84 -35.82 99.70
N PRO A 24 9.12 -36.89 100.19
CA PRO A 24 8.29 -37.92 99.52
C PRO A 24 7.02 -38.46 100.29
N LYS A 25 6.41 -39.57 99.79
CA LYS A 25 5.54 -40.60 100.47
C LYS A 25 4.12 -40.15 100.96
N VAL A 26 2.98 -40.84 100.78
CA VAL A 26 2.61 -42.28 101.01
C VAL A 26 1.36 -42.70 100.19
N ARG A 27 1.21 -44.02 99.98
CA ARG A 27 0.08 -44.79 99.39
C ARG A 27 -1.36 -44.35 99.74
N GLY A 28 -2.26 -44.42 98.73
CA GLY A 28 -3.72 -44.40 98.90
C GLY A 28 -4.50 -45.32 97.93
N LYS A 29 -4.81 -46.55 98.37
CA LYS A 29 -5.91 -47.46 97.93
C LYS A 29 -6.37 -47.35 96.45
N LYS A 30 -5.92 -48.22 95.55
CA LYS A 30 -6.52 -49.56 95.29
C LYS A 30 -8.07 -49.58 95.16
N ARG A 31 -8.72 -48.59 94.51
CA ARG A 31 -10.18 -48.62 94.26
C ARG A 31 -10.73 -47.94 92.99
N GLU A 32 -9.93 -47.79 91.91
CA GLU A 32 -10.42 -47.12 90.68
C GLU A 32 -10.15 -47.83 89.32
N LYS A 33 -9.42 -48.96 89.28
CA LYS A 33 -9.15 -49.67 87.99
C LYS A 33 -10.32 -50.50 87.45
N VAL A 34 -11.37 -50.77 88.24
CA VAL A 34 -12.56 -51.52 87.79
C VAL A 34 -13.62 -50.60 87.15
N LYS A 35 -13.79 -49.36 87.62
CA LYS A 35 -14.73 -48.40 87.01
C LYS A 35 -14.25 -47.90 85.63
N LYS A 36 -12.94 -47.70 85.41
CA LYS A 36 -12.41 -47.23 84.12
C LYS A 36 -12.53 -48.24 82.97
N ALA A 37 -12.59 -49.54 83.25
CA ALA A 37 -12.87 -50.57 82.23
C ALA A 37 -14.35 -50.55 81.79
N LEU A 38 -15.28 -50.57 82.75
CA LEU A 38 -16.72 -50.53 82.46
C LEU A 38 -17.14 -49.20 81.81
N VAL A 39 -16.59 -48.06 82.23
CA VAL A 39 -16.89 -46.75 81.62
C VAL A 39 -16.33 -46.66 80.19
N LYS A 40 -15.15 -47.23 79.88
CA LYS A 40 -14.68 -47.32 78.48
C LYS A 40 -15.60 -48.19 77.61
N VAL A 41 -16.06 -49.34 78.10
CA VAL A 41 -17.01 -50.19 77.36
C VAL A 41 -18.38 -49.50 77.19
N PHE A 42 -18.84 -48.74 78.19
CA PHE A 42 -20.13 -48.03 78.13
C PHE A 42 -20.08 -46.80 77.22
N LEU A 43 -19.01 -46.00 77.24
CA LEU A 43 -18.83 -44.91 76.25
C LEU A 43 -18.55 -45.46 74.84
N TRP A 44 -17.80 -46.55 74.67
CA TRP A 44 -17.68 -47.19 73.36
C TRP A 44 -19.03 -47.69 72.83
N LYS A 45 -19.92 -48.23 73.67
CA LYS A 45 -21.28 -48.58 73.24
C LYS A 45 -22.12 -47.34 72.89
N LYS A 46 -22.00 -46.24 73.64
CA LYS A 46 -22.70 -44.96 73.33
C LYS A 46 -22.15 -44.19 72.13
N ILE A 47 -20.91 -44.45 71.68
CA ILE A 47 -20.36 -43.89 70.44
C ILE A 47 -20.60 -44.85 69.26
N LYS A 48 -20.51 -46.17 69.47
CA LYS A 48 -20.83 -47.16 68.44
C LYS A 48 -22.26 -47.03 67.93
N LEU A 49 -23.26 -46.81 68.79
CA LEU A 49 -24.65 -46.71 68.30
C LEU A 49 -24.86 -45.53 67.32
N PRO A 50 -24.52 -44.26 67.64
CA PRO A 50 -24.63 -43.16 66.68
C PRO A 50 -23.63 -43.27 65.52
N ALA A 51 -22.43 -43.83 65.71
CA ALA A 51 -21.50 -44.05 64.59
C ALA A 51 -21.99 -45.15 63.62
N ILE A 52 -22.64 -46.21 64.14
CA ILE A 52 -23.34 -47.21 63.32
C ILE A 52 -24.54 -46.57 62.64
N ILE A 53 -25.35 -45.77 63.34
CA ILE A 53 -26.48 -45.04 62.72
C ILE A 53 -25.99 -44.11 61.60
N ILE A 54 -24.93 -43.32 61.82
CA ILE A 54 -24.33 -42.44 60.80
C ILE A 54 -23.74 -43.27 59.64
N SER A 55 -23.05 -44.37 59.93
CA SER A 55 -22.49 -45.26 58.90
C SER A 55 -23.59 -45.98 58.10
N THR A 56 -24.70 -46.35 58.74
CA THR A 56 -25.87 -46.95 58.10
C THR A 56 -26.62 -45.90 57.28
N ILE A 57 -26.80 -44.68 57.78
CA ILE A 57 -27.36 -43.56 57.00
C ILE A 57 -26.46 -43.26 55.80
N ALA A 58 -25.14 -43.19 55.97
CA ALA A 58 -24.21 -42.98 54.87
C ALA A 58 -24.21 -44.13 53.86
N ALA A 59 -24.29 -45.39 54.32
CA ALA A 59 -24.42 -46.55 53.44
C ALA A 59 -25.76 -46.54 52.68
N VAL A 60 -26.88 -46.28 53.36
CA VAL A 60 -28.20 -46.09 52.74
C VAL A 60 -28.18 -44.93 51.74
N PHE A 61 -27.51 -43.82 52.07
CA PHE A 61 -27.38 -42.68 51.18
C PHE A 61 -26.53 -43.00 49.94
N LEU A 62 -25.42 -43.74 50.11
CA LEU A 62 -24.60 -44.24 48.99
C LEU A 62 -25.35 -45.27 48.13
N ILE A 63 -26.20 -46.11 48.73
CA ILE A 63 -27.07 -47.05 48.01
C ILE A 63 -28.14 -46.27 47.24
N VAL A 64 -28.83 -45.30 47.85
CA VAL A 64 -29.80 -44.42 47.18
C VAL A 64 -29.14 -43.63 46.05
N PHE A 65 -27.93 -43.12 46.27
CA PHE A 65 -27.13 -42.44 45.24
C PHE A 65 -26.75 -43.39 44.09
N ALA A 66 -26.28 -44.60 44.38
CA ALA A 66 -25.94 -45.59 43.35
C ALA A 66 -27.19 -46.01 42.56
N VAL A 67 -28.31 -46.30 43.24
CA VAL A 67 -29.60 -46.62 42.62
C VAL A 67 -30.11 -45.44 41.77
N TYR A 68 -29.95 -44.19 42.24
CA TYR A 68 -30.30 -43.00 41.46
C TYR A 68 -29.41 -42.86 40.22
N SER A 69 -28.10 -43.01 40.35
CA SER A 69 -27.16 -42.98 39.22
C SER A 69 -27.39 -44.10 38.21
N ILE A 70 -27.87 -45.28 38.65
CA ILE A 70 -28.19 -46.43 37.78
C ILE A 70 -29.56 -46.26 37.11
N THR A 71 -30.59 -45.86 37.85
CA THR A 71 -31.96 -45.65 37.31
C THR A 71 -31.99 -44.57 36.24
N PHE A 72 -31.17 -43.53 36.39
CA PHE A 72 -30.97 -42.47 35.39
C PHE A 72 -29.72 -42.73 34.52
N ALA A 73 -29.19 -43.95 34.41
CA ALA A 73 -27.99 -44.20 33.60
C ALA A 73 -28.16 -43.82 32.11
N LYS A 74 -29.40 -43.93 31.59
CA LYS A 74 -29.76 -43.61 30.20
C LYS A 74 -30.63 -42.36 30.03
N THR A 75 -30.90 -41.60 31.09
CA THR A 75 -31.80 -40.43 31.07
C THR A 75 -31.26 -39.27 31.91
N SER A 76 -31.62 -38.02 31.62
CA SER A 76 -31.26 -36.88 32.47
C SER A 76 -31.76 -37.04 33.92
N TYR A 77 -31.05 -36.49 34.91
CA TYR A 77 -31.54 -36.51 36.30
C TYR A 77 -32.79 -35.64 36.49
N ARG A 78 -33.53 -35.85 37.60
CA ARG A 78 -34.76 -35.10 37.90
C ARG A 78 -34.51 -33.60 38.05
N ASN A 79 -35.57 -32.79 37.98
CA ASN A 79 -35.51 -31.34 38.22
C ASN A 79 -34.47 -30.57 37.36
N ILE A 80 -34.04 -31.09 36.21
CA ILE A 80 -33.22 -30.34 35.25
C ILE A 80 -34.11 -29.52 34.32
N TYR A 81 -33.72 -28.26 34.07
CA TYR A 81 -34.43 -27.32 33.20
C TYR A 81 -33.46 -26.55 32.30
N ILE A 82 -33.93 -26.17 31.11
CA ILE A 82 -33.39 -25.03 30.33
C ILE A 82 -34.52 -24.01 30.24
N GLY A 83 -34.29 -22.80 30.74
CA GLY A 83 -35.35 -21.79 30.91
C GLY A 83 -36.48 -22.33 31.79
N ASP A 84 -37.66 -22.46 31.20
CA ASP A 84 -38.86 -23.05 31.81
C ASP A 84 -39.18 -24.48 31.28
N VAL A 85 -38.37 -25.02 30.37
CA VAL A 85 -38.56 -26.37 29.82
C VAL A 85 -38.05 -27.42 30.80
N TYR A 86 -38.95 -28.29 31.29
CA TYR A 86 -38.57 -29.43 32.13
C TYR A 86 -37.96 -30.55 31.30
N LEU A 87 -36.70 -30.89 31.60
CA LEU A 87 -35.92 -31.89 30.88
C LEU A 87 -35.63 -33.15 31.70
N GLY A 88 -35.97 -33.19 32.99
CA GLY A 88 -35.54 -34.25 33.89
C GLY A 88 -36.21 -35.61 33.66
N GLY A 89 -35.42 -36.68 33.64
CA GLY A 89 -35.87 -38.06 33.39
C GLY A 89 -36.07 -38.42 31.92
N LYS A 90 -35.59 -37.59 30.98
CA LYS A 90 -35.73 -37.77 29.53
C LYS A 90 -34.49 -38.40 28.89
N SER A 91 -34.67 -39.12 27.78
CA SER A 91 -33.57 -39.56 26.90
C SER A 91 -32.94 -38.38 26.13
N ASN A 92 -31.80 -38.59 25.46
CA ASN A 92 -31.17 -37.60 24.57
C ASN A 92 -32.15 -37.15 23.46
N GLU A 93 -32.85 -38.11 22.88
CA GLU A 93 -33.84 -37.90 21.82
C GLU A 93 -35.06 -37.16 22.38
N GLU A 94 -35.55 -37.52 23.56
CA GLU A 94 -36.68 -36.85 24.21
C GLU A 94 -36.36 -35.41 24.65
N ILE A 95 -35.11 -35.11 25.03
CA ILE A 95 -34.62 -33.74 25.29
C ILE A 95 -34.61 -32.94 23.98
N SER A 96 -34.05 -33.52 22.93
CA SER A 96 -33.99 -32.90 21.60
C SER A 96 -35.39 -32.54 21.09
N VAL A 97 -36.35 -33.47 21.21
CA VAL A 97 -37.76 -33.26 20.85
C VAL A 97 -38.43 -32.21 21.75
N ALA A 98 -38.12 -32.16 23.05
CA ALA A 98 -38.70 -31.17 23.96
C ALA A 98 -38.16 -29.75 23.75
N LEU A 99 -36.88 -29.60 23.36
CA LEU A 99 -36.24 -28.30 23.15
C LEU A 99 -36.50 -27.71 21.77
N LYS A 100 -36.54 -28.55 20.72
CA LYS A 100 -36.71 -28.12 19.33
C LYS A 100 -37.85 -27.08 19.12
N PRO A 101 -39.11 -27.31 19.53
CA PRO A 101 -40.17 -26.33 19.32
C PRO A 101 -39.96 -25.01 20.09
N LYS A 102 -39.27 -25.05 21.24
CA LYS A 102 -38.95 -23.85 22.02
C LYS A 102 -37.78 -23.06 21.45
N ILE A 103 -36.80 -23.74 20.85
CA ILE A 103 -35.75 -23.12 20.05
C ILE A 103 -36.36 -22.47 18.80
N GLU A 104 -37.24 -23.17 18.08
CA GLU A 104 -37.91 -22.65 16.88
C GLU A 104 -38.80 -21.43 17.21
N GLU A 105 -39.62 -21.50 18.26
CA GLU A 105 -40.41 -20.37 18.79
C GLU A 105 -39.52 -19.18 19.16
N PHE A 106 -38.39 -19.42 19.85
CA PHE A 106 -37.45 -18.36 20.21
C PHE A 106 -36.82 -17.72 18.97
N LEU A 107 -36.35 -18.52 18.00
CA LEU A 107 -35.69 -18.04 16.78
C LEU A 107 -36.64 -17.29 15.83
N GLN A 108 -37.93 -17.63 15.82
CA GLN A 108 -38.96 -16.92 15.05
C GLN A 108 -39.48 -15.64 15.73
N GLY A 109 -39.26 -15.50 17.04
CA GLY A 109 -39.67 -14.34 17.82
C GLY A 109 -38.85 -13.07 17.58
N LYS A 110 -38.98 -12.11 18.50
CA LYS A 110 -38.35 -10.78 18.42
C LYS A 110 -37.75 -10.39 19.75
N ILE A 111 -36.44 -10.16 19.80
CA ILE A 111 -35.73 -9.70 20.99
C ILE A 111 -35.80 -8.17 21.06
N LYS A 112 -36.34 -7.66 22.15
CA LYS A 112 -36.58 -6.24 22.40
C LYS A 112 -35.63 -5.72 23.49
N LEU A 113 -34.75 -4.80 23.13
CA LEU A 113 -33.88 -4.08 24.06
C LEU A 113 -34.55 -2.75 24.42
N THR A 114 -34.80 -2.51 25.70
CA THR A 114 -35.53 -1.33 26.20
C THR A 114 -34.60 -0.42 26.99
N TYR A 115 -34.33 0.76 26.45
CA TYR A 115 -33.60 1.81 27.14
C TYR A 115 -34.55 2.61 28.03
N GLN A 116 -34.25 2.66 29.33
CA GLN A 116 -34.97 3.48 30.31
C GLN A 116 -34.09 4.67 30.74
N PRO A 117 -34.33 5.90 30.26
CA PRO A 117 -33.61 7.07 30.75
C PRO A 117 -34.01 7.42 32.19
N GLU A 118 -33.20 8.23 32.88
CA GLU A 118 -33.56 8.80 34.21
C GLU A 118 -34.80 9.72 34.13
N SER A 119 -35.03 10.33 32.97
CA SER A 119 -36.16 11.23 32.69
C SER A 119 -36.52 11.16 31.21
N GLY A 120 -37.81 11.00 30.88
CA GLY A 120 -38.32 10.92 29.51
C GLY A 120 -38.97 9.56 29.21
N GLU A 121 -39.25 9.32 27.92
CA GLU A 121 -39.89 8.08 27.46
C GLU A 121 -38.88 6.94 27.20
N ASN A 122 -39.34 5.70 27.32
CA ASN A 122 -38.52 4.52 27.05
C ASN A 122 -38.32 4.32 25.54
N LYS A 123 -37.07 4.14 25.08
CA LYS A 123 -36.79 3.74 23.70
C LYS A 123 -36.77 2.22 23.57
N ASN A 124 -37.39 1.68 22.51
CA ASN A 124 -37.54 0.24 22.30
C ASN A 124 -36.88 -0.18 20.98
N TYR A 125 -35.85 -1.03 21.06
CA TYR A 125 -35.11 -1.56 19.92
C TYR A 125 -35.49 -3.02 19.69
N THR A 126 -36.02 -3.37 18.53
CA THR A 126 -36.55 -4.71 18.28
C THR A 126 -35.80 -5.40 17.14
N TYR A 127 -35.21 -6.55 17.43
CA TYR A 127 -34.37 -7.33 16.51
C TYR A 127 -34.90 -8.75 16.37
N LYS A 128 -34.61 -9.40 15.24
CA LYS A 128 -34.78 -10.85 15.08
C LYS A 128 -33.52 -11.57 15.58
N PRO A 129 -33.63 -12.77 16.16
CA PRO A 129 -32.46 -13.62 16.46
C PRO A 129 -31.51 -13.82 15.27
N ALA A 130 -32.05 -13.90 14.06
CA ALA A 130 -31.28 -13.98 12.82
C ALA A 130 -30.38 -12.76 12.55
N ASP A 131 -30.72 -11.57 13.05
CA ASP A 131 -29.92 -10.33 12.87
C ASP A 131 -28.55 -10.42 13.58
N PHE A 132 -28.43 -11.34 14.55
CA PHE A 132 -27.20 -11.65 15.28
C PHE A 132 -26.56 -12.97 14.82
N GLY A 133 -27.09 -13.61 13.78
CA GLY A 133 -26.67 -14.96 13.38
C GLY A 133 -26.87 -16.02 14.46
N LEU A 134 -27.87 -15.86 15.34
CA LEU A 134 -28.10 -16.79 16.45
C LEU A 134 -28.57 -18.15 15.94
N SER A 135 -27.85 -19.21 16.31
CA SER A 135 -28.27 -20.60 16.18
C SER A 135 -27.99 -21.37 17.47
N TYR A 136 -28.80 -22.39 17.77
CA TYR A 136 -28.59 -23.26 18.94
C TYR A 136 -27.99 -24.59 18.49
N ASP A 137 -26.97 -25.04 19.22
CA ASP A 137 -26.42 -26.38 19.05
C ASP A 137 -27.23 -27.35 19.93
N LEU A 138 -28.16 -28.07 19.29
CA LEU A 138 -29.08 -28.97 19.99
C LEU A 138 -28.36 -30.20 20.56
N GLU A 139 -27.31 -30.68 19.90
CA GLU A 139 -26.53 -31.85 20.31
C GLU A 139 -25.69 -31.50 21.53
N ALA A 140 -24.85 -30.46 21.44
CA ALA A 140 -24.04 -29.99 22.57
C ALA A 140 -24.90 -29.52 23.75
N THR A 141 -26.09 -28.94 23.50
CA THR A 141 -27.07 -28.61 24.55
C THR A 141 -27.57 -29.85 25.27
N THR A 142 -27.91 -30.90 24.52
CA THR A 142 -28.40 -32.17 25.06
C THR A 142 -27.31 -32.87 25.89
N ASP A 143 -26.08 -32.91 25.37
CA ASP A 143 -24.91 -33.41 26.10
C ASP A 143 -24.64 -32.62 27.38
N SER A 144 -24.80 -31.30 27.36
CA SER A 144 -24.64 -30.44 28.55
C SER A 144 -25.70 -30.72 29.63
N VAL A 145 -26.92 -31.08 29.22
CA VAL A 145 -27.97 -31.55 30.14
C VAL A 145 -27.63 -32.93 30.71
N TYR A 146 -27.06 -33.83 29.91
CA TYR A 146 -26.60 -35.14 30.37
C TYR A 146 -25.32 -35.11 31.21
N ALA A 147 -24.44 -34.13 31.02
CA ALA A 147 -23.23 -33.95 31.82
C ALA A 147 -23.52 -33.59 33.29
N VAL A 148 -24.72 -33.04 33.57
CA VAL A 148 -25.19 -32.79 34.95
C VAL A 148 -25.15 -34.09 35.75
N GLY A 149 -24.42 -34.10 36.86
CA GLY A 149 -24.28 -35.29 37.70
C GLY A 149 -23.39 -36.39 37.13
N ARG A 150 -22.75 -36.18 35.97
CA ARG A 150 -21.88 -37.15 35.27
C ARG A 150 -20.48 -36.60 34.94
N SER A 151 -20.12 -35.43 35.48
CA SER A 151 -18.79 -34.86 35.34
C SER A 151 -17.70 -35.80 35.91
N GLY A 152 -16.49 -35.76 35.33
CA GLY A 152 -15.34 -36.55 35.81
C GLY A 152 -14.86 -36.23 37.23
N ASN A 153 -15.42 -35.19 37.87
CA ASN A 153 -15.20 -34.89 39.28
C ASN A 153 -16.32 -35.51 40.13
N ILE A 154 -15.98 -36.55 40.89
CA ILE A 154 -16.91 -37.34 41.71
C ILE A 154 -17.71 -36.47 42.70
N LEU A 155 -17.06 -35.50 43.35
CA LEU A 155 -17.73 -34.62 44.34
C LEU A 155 -18.71 -33.64 43.67
N ARG A 156 -18.35 -33.07 42.52
CA ARG A 156 -19.25 -32.20 41.74
C ARG A 156 -20.46 -32.99 41.24
N SER A 157 -20.23 -34.19 40.73
CA SER A 157 -21.29 -35.09 40.25
C SER A 157 -22.22 -35.51 41.37
N PHE A 158 -21.68 -35.85 42.54
CA PHE A 158 -22.46 -36.13 43.76
C PHE A 158 -23.33 -34.94 44.18
N TYR A 159 -22.76 -33.74 44.28
CA TYR A 159 -23.51 -32.52 44.62
C TYR A 159 -24.61 -32.20 43.59
N GLN A 160 -24.32 -32.33 42.30
CA GLN A 160 -25.29 -32.11 41.23
C GLN A 160 -26.44 -33.11 41.30
N GLN A 161 -26.16 -34.41 41.44
CA GLN A 161 -27.18 -35.45 41.61
C GLN A 161 -28.04 -35.20 42.86
N PHE A 162 -27.43 -34.86 44.00
CA PHE A 162 -28.16 -34.50 45.21
C PHE A 162 -29.04 -33.26 45.03
N LYS A 163 -28.53 -32.22 44.36
CA LYS A 163 -29.32 -31.03 44.05
C LYS A 163 -30.52 -31.38 43.16
N THR A 164 -30.30 -32.16 42.09
CA THR A 164 -31.37 -32.61 41.17
C THR A 164 -32.44 -33.49 41.83
N LEU A 165 -32.17 -34.14 42.96
CA LEU A 165 -33.20 -34.89 43.70
C LEU A 165 -34.28 -34.00 44.32
N PHE A 166 -33.93 -32.78 44.76
CA PHE A 166 -34.80 -31.95 45.60
C PHE A 166 -35.03 -30.52 45.09
N LEU A 167 -34.18 -30.00 44.19
CA LEU A 167 -34.18 -28.61 43.75
C LEU A 167 -34.02 -28.48 42.23
N PRO A 168 -34.62 -27.47 41.60
CA PRO A 168 -34.35 -27.13 40.20
C PRO A 168 -32.86 -26.91 39.92
N TYR A 169 -32.36 -27.57 38.89
CA TYR A 169 -31.04 -27.38 38.32
C TYR A 169 -31.18 -26.79 36.92
N ARG A 170 -30.75 -25.54 36.72
CA ARG A 170 -30.78 -24.89 35.40
C ARG A 170 -29.49 -25.16 34.64
N VAL A 171 -29.64 -25.50 33.37
CA VAL A 171 -28.58 -25.65 32.37
C VAL A 171 -28.74 -24.53 31.36
N SER A 172 -27.62 -24.02 30.83
CA SER A 172 -27.63 -23.09 29.72
C SER A 172 -27.60 -23.86 28.41
N ALA A 173 -28.42 -23.44 27.44
CA ALA A 173 -28.32 -23.93 26.07
C ALA A 173 -27.00 -23.46 25.44
N ASN A 174 -26.41 -24.32 24.61
CA ASN A 174 -25.26 -23.97 23.78
C ASN A 174 -25.77 -23.30 22.50
N PHE A 175 -25.12 -22.20 22.13
CA PHE A 175 -25.49 -21.40 20.99
C PHE A 175 -24.25 -20.84 20.31
N ILE A 176 -24.40 -20.54 19.03
CA ILE A 176 -23.44 -19.78 18.21
C ILE A 176 -24.11 -18.44 17.90
N ILE A 177 -23.35 -17.36 18.02
CA ILE A 177 -23.79 -15.99 17.73
C ILE A 177 -22.65 -15.23 17.05
N ASN A 178 -22.99 -14.29 16.18
CA ASN A 178 -22.03 -13.34 15.67
C ASN A 178 -21.83 -12.21 16.69
N ASP A 179 -20.74 -12.29 17.45
CA ASP A 179 -20.37 -11.31 18.46
C ASP A 179 -20.08 -9.91 17.89
N GLU A 180 -19.58 -9.81 16.66
CA GLU A 180 -19.38 -8.53 15.97
C GLU A 180 -20.72 -7.88 15.64
N ALA A 181 -21.69 -8.67 15.14
CA ALA A 181 -23.04 -8.18 14.85
C ALA A 181 -23.76 -7.70 16.12
N LEU A 182 -23.67 -8.45 17.23
CA LEU A 182 -24.23 -8.05 18.51
C LEU A 182 -23.57 -6.77 19.05
N THR A 183 -22.24 -6.71 19.05
CA THR A 183 -21.48 -5.52 19.48
C THR A 183 -21.84 -4.30 18.65
N LYS A 184 -21.94 -4.46 17.32
CA LYS A 184 -22.36 -3.39 16.41
C LYS A 184 -23.77 -2.88 16.71
N LYS A 185 -24.75 -3.75 16.96
CA LYS A 185 -26.11 -3.30 17.34
C LYS A 185 -26.15 -2.56 18.67
N VAL A 186 -25.34 -2.94 19.64
CA VAL A 186 -25.23 -2.22 20.92
C VAL A 186 -24.53 -0.86 20.73
N ALA A 187 -23.53 -0.77 19.84
CA ALA A 187 -22.88 0.48 19.47
C ALA A 187 -23.78 1.41 18.62
N ASP A 188 -24.63 0.86 17.74
CA ASP A 188 -25.66 1.60 17.01
C ASP A 188 -26.63 2.28 18.01
N ILE A 189 -27.09 1.54 19.04
CA ILE A 189 -27.92 2.09 20.13
C ILE A 189 -27.15 3.17 20.90
N ALA A 190 -25.89 2.91 21.28
CA ALA A 190 -25.06 3.87 22.01
C ALA A 190 -24.91 5.18 21.22
N THR A 191 -24.79 5.13 19.90
CA THR A 191 -24.72 6.34 19.04
C THR A 191 -25.99 7.20 19.11
N GLU A 192 -27.13 6.63 19.48
CA GLU A 192 -28.43 7.33 19.60
C GLU A 192 -28.79 7.74 21.05
N VAL A 193 -28.15 7.15 22.07
CA VAL A 193 -28.49 7.37 23.50
C VAL A 193 -27.33 7.86 24.36
N ASP A 194 -26.08 7.65 23.96
CA ASP A 194 -24.92 8.19 24.65
C ASP A 194 -24.84 9.71 24.41
N GLN A 195 -24.64 10.45 25.49
CA GLN A 195 -24.14 11.81 25.48
C GLN A 195 -22.68 11.74 25.96
N PRO A 196 -21.68 12.05 25.11
CA PRO A 196 -20.29 11.98 25.52
C PRO A 196 -19.96 13.08 26.53
N GLU A 197 -19.02 12.80 27.45
CA GLU A 197 -18.49 13.80 28.37
C GLU A 197 -17.71 14.90 27.62
N LYS A 198 -17.85 16.16 28.04
CA LYS A 198 -16.97 17.26 27.60
C LYS A 198 -15.90 17.52 28.66
N ASP A 199 -14.67 17.10 28.36
CA ASP A 199 -13.47 17.51 29.07
C ASP A 199 -13.06 18.95 28.69
N PHE A 200 -12.20 19.56 29.52
CA PHE A 200 -11.60 20.85 29.21
C PHE A 200 -10.83 20.81 27.89
N SER A 201 -10.93 21.89 27.11
CA SER A 201 -10.16 22.11 25.88
C SER A 201 -9.54 23.49 25.87
N LEU A 202 -8.48 23.68 25.09
CA LEU A 202 -7.92 25.00 24.82
C LEU A 202 -8.78 25.76 23.80
N ILE A 203 -8.95 27.06 24.04
CA ILE A 203 -9.54 28.02 23.11
C ILE A 203 -8.47 29.08 22.84
N TYR A 204 -8.12 29.32 21.58
CA TYR A 204 -7.18 30.39 21.24
C TYR A 204 -7.92 31.74 21.21
N ASN A 205 -7.37 32.75 21.89
CA ASN A 205 -8.04 34.04 22.09
C ASN A 205 -7.73 35.05 20.96
N GLY A 206 -6.72 34.80 20.11
CA GLY A 206 -6.29 35.73 19.06
C GLY A 206 -5.37 36.86 19.56
N ASP A 207 -4.85 36.76 20.78
CA ASP A 207 -3.98 37.74 21.44
C ASP A 207 -2.60 37.17 21.84
N GLY A 208 -2.23 36.01 21.28
CA GLY A 208 -1.05 35.24 21.70
C GLY A 208 -1.28 34.36 22.93
N THR A 209 -2.53 34.20 23.41
CA THR A 209 -2.86 33.33 24.55
C THR A 209 -3.99 32.35 24.27
N PHE A 210 -3.96 31.23 24.99
CA PHE A 210 -5.07 30.31 25.16
C PHE A 210 -5.84 30.60 26.46
N SER A 211 -7.14 30.29 26.43
CA SER A 211 -8.02 30.11 27.58
C SER A 211 -8.55 28.67 27.67
N LEU A 212 -9.18 28.30 28.79
CA LEU A 212 -9.87 27.02 28.95
C LEU A 212 -11.35 27.15 28.60
N SER A 213 -11.93 26.12 27.98
CA SER A 213 -13.38 26.03 27.78
C SER A 213 -14.14 26.06 29.11
N SER A 214 -15.26 26.79 29.12
CA SER A 214 -16.12 26.99 30.29
C SER A 214 -17.18 25.90 30.48
N GLU A 215 -17.52 25.16 29.42
CA GLU A 215 -18.54 24.10 29.45
C GLU A 215 -17.97 22.75 29.87
N LYS A 216 -18.15 22.38 31.13
CA LYS A 216 -18.17 20.96 31.52
C LYS A 216 -19.55 20.39 31.22
N GLN A 217 -19.62 19.24 30.55
CA GLN A 217 -20.85 18.46 30.42
C GLN A 217 -20.60 17.03 30.91
N GLU A 218 -21.39 16.61 31.89
CA GLU A 218 -21.45 15.20 32.33
C GLU A 218 -21.91 14.35 31.15
N GLY A 219 -21.15 13.30 30.82
CA GLY A 219 -21.59 12.29 29.87
C GLY A 219 -22.64 11.38 30.51
N LYS A 220 -23.55 10.85 29.69
CA LYS A 220 -24.45 9.75 30.05
C LYS A 220 -24.29 8.67 29.01
N ARG A 221 -23.84 7.47 29.39
CA ARG A 221 -23.49 6.42 28.43
C ARG A 221 -24.01 5.07 28.86
N ILE A 222 -24.39 4.23 27.91
CA ILE A 222 -24.84 2.86 28.21
C ILE A 222 -23.66 1.91 28.40
N ASN A 223 -23.77 1.02 29.39
CA ASN A 223 -22.76 0.02 29.68
C ASN A 223 -22.88 -1.15 28.68
N GLN A 224 -22.18 -1.04 27.56
CA GLN A 224 -22.30 -1.95 26.42
C GLN A 224 -21.94 -3.40 26.79
N ASP A 225 -20.87 -3.61 27.56
CA ASP A 225 -20.44 -4.94 28.03
C ASP A 225 -21.49 -5.61 28.92
N ASN A 226 -22.15 -4.84 29.78
CA ASN A 226 -23.25 -5.31 30.63
C ASN A 226 -24.47 -5.74 29.80
N ILE A 227 -24.82 -4.94 28.77
CA ILE A 227 -25.91 -5.25 27.84
C ILE A 227 -25.60 -6.53 27.05
N ILE A 228 -24.40 -6.67 26.49
CA ILE A 228 -23.95 -7.87 25.75
C ILE A 228 -23.97 -9.10 26.66
N SER A 229 -23.46 -8.99 27.88
CA SER A 229 -23.44 -10.09 28.85
C SER A 229 -24.84 -10.55 29.25
N ASN A 230 -25.76 -9.62 29.51
CA ASN A 230 -27.16 -9.93 29.82
C ASN A 230 -27.92 -10.47 28.61
N PHE A 231 -27.62 -10.00 27.39
CA PHE A 231 -28.16 -10.55 26.15
C PHE A 231 -27.74 -12.01 25.97
N LYS A 232 -26.45 -12.33 26.18
CA LYS A 232 -25.94 -13.71 26.17
C LYS A 232 -26.59 -14.60 27.23
N LEU A 233 -26.87 -14.05 28.41
CA LEU A 233 -27.60 -14.78 29.46
C LEU A 233 -29.07 -15.02 29.09
N LEU A 234 -29.73 -14.08 28.42
CA LEU A 234 -31.12 -14.18 27.96
C LEU A 234 -31.27 -15.32 26.94
N ILE A 235 -30.44 -15.31 25.88
CA ILE A 235 -30.45 -16.38 24.86
C ILE A 235 -30.06 -17.74 25.45
N SER A 236 -29.06 -17.81 26.35
CA SER A 236 -28.64 -19.09 26.95
C SER A 236 -29.73 -19.77 27.79
N ASN A 237 -30.73 -19.01 28.27
CA ASN A 237 -31.86 -19.53 29.02
C ASN A 237 -33.12 -19.77 28.15
N ILE A 238 -33.11 -19.42 26.85
CA ILE A 238 -34.27 -19.54 25.94
C ILE A 238 -35.56 -18.95 26.58
N LYS A 239 -35.44 -17.80 27.26
CA LYS A 239 -36.50 -17.21 28.07
C LYS A 239 -36.50 -15.69 27.96
N ASN A 240 -37.70 -15.09 28.01
CA ASN A 240 -37.99 -13.65 27.99
C ASN A 240 -37.28 -12.89 26.86
N GLN A 241 -37.97 -12.59 25.76
CA GLN A 241 -37.38 -11.82 24.66
C GLN A 241 -37.29 -10.30 24.93
N GLU A 242 -37.16 -9.87 26.19
CA GLU A 242 -37.02 -8.47 26.58
C GLU A 242 -35.83 -8.27 27.53
N LEU A 243 -34.96 -7.31 27.21
CA LEU A 243 -33.83 -6.87 28.05
C LEU A 243 -33.94 -5.36 28.32
N THR A 244 -33.84 -4.95 29.57
CA THR A 244 -33.93 -3.53 29.97
C THR A 244 -32.59 -3.02 30.48
N PHE A 245 -32.19 -1.82 30.09
CA PHE A 245 -30.92 -1.17 30.47
C PHE A 245 -31.08 0.34 30.66
N ARG A 246 -30.09 0.96 31.30
CA ARG A 246 -30.05 2.40 31.64
C ARG A 246 -28.67 2.97 31.30
N SER A 247 -28.57 4.29 31.21
CA SER A 247 -27.29 5.00 31.11
C SER A 247 -26.65 5.17 32.48
N GLU A 248 -25.33 5.04 32.54
CA GLU A 248 -24.47 5.41 33.66
C GLU A 248 -23.90 6.82 33.44
N LYS A 249 -23.56 7.53 34.51
CA LYS A 249 -22.96 8.86 34.44
C LYS A 249 -21.44 8.79 34.28
N PHE A 250 -20.90 9.49 33.30
CA PHE A 250 -19.46 9.61 33.04
C PHE A 250 -19.00 11.04 33.28
N MET A 251 -18.07 11.21 34.21
CA MET A 251 -17.50 12.52 34.55
C MET A 251 -16.35 12.87 33.60
N PRO A 252 -16.13 14.17 33.30
CA PRO A 252 -14.88 14.66 32.71
C PRO A 252 -13.66 14.13 33.47
N LYS A 253 -12.64 13.66 32.76
CA LYS A 253 -11.46 13.00 33.32
C LYS A 253 -10.39 13.99 33.79
N ILE A 254 -10.40 15.20 33.23
CA ILE A 254 -9.43 16.25 33.52
C ILE A 254 -9.97 17.15 34.64
N SER A 255 -9.27 17.20 35.78
CA SER A 255 -9.57 18.16 36.84
C SER A 255 -9.25 19.59 36.38
N GLU A 256 -9.87 20.60 37.00
CA GLU A 256 -9.58 22.00 36.65
C GLU A 256 -8.12 22.38 36.93
N GLU A 257 -7.52 21.79 37.96
CA GLU A 257 -6.10 21.91 38.27
C GLU A 257 -5.22 21.34 37.14
N ASN A 258 -5.52 20.13 36.66
CA ASN A 258 -4.78 19.50 35.56
C ASN A 258 -5.00 20.23 34.22
N ALA A 259 -6.17 20.82 34.01
CA ALA A 259 -6.45 21.68 32.86
C ALA A 259 -5.65 22.99 32.93
N LYS A 260 -5.53 23.62 34.11
CA LYS A 260 -4.68 24.81 34.33
C LYS A 260 -3.20 24.50 34.07
N ILE A 261 -2.71 23.32 34.45
CA ILE A 261 -1.34 22.87 34.11
C ILE A 261 -1.16 22.75 32.59
N GLY A 262 -2.13 22.17 31.87
CA GLY A 262 -2.13 22.11 30.41
C GLY A 262 -2.13 23.49 29.75
N LEU A 263 -2.99 24.40 30.24
CA LEU A 263 -3.06 25.80 29.82
C LEU A 263 -1.72 26.53 29.97
N THR A 264 -1.06 26.38 31.12
CA THR A 264 0.25 26.99 31.38
C THR A 264 1.31 26.48 30.40
N LYS A 265 1.33 25.18 30.07
CA LYS A 265 2.23 24.61 29.06
C LYS A 265 1.97 25.19 27.67
N ALA A 266 0.69 25.29 27.26
CA ALA A 266 0.32 25.85 25.96
C ALA A 266 0.70 27.34 25.83
N ASN A 267 0.43 28.15 26.86
CA ASN A 267 0.82 29.56 26.87
C ASN A 267 2.35 29.75 26.92
N LYS A 268 3.10 28.84 27.55
CA LYS A 268 4.58 28.85 27.51
C LYS A 268 5.12 28.61 26.08
N ILE A 269 4.42 27.84 25.23
CA ILE A 269 4.82 27.67 23.82
C ILE A 269 4.67 28.99 23.05
N LEU A 270 3.58 29.73 23.28
CA LEU A 270 3.30 30.99 22.60
C LEU A 270 4.19 32.14 23.10
N SER A 271 4.52 32.18 24.39
CA SER A 271 5.33 33.26 24.99
C SER A 271 6.77 33.35 24.48
N VAL A 272 7.27 32.31 23.79
CA VAL A 272 8.59 32.34 23.11
C VAL A 272 8.54 33.14 21.80
N GLY A 273 7.36 33.45 21.27
CA GLY A 273 7.20 34.22 20.03
C GLY A 273 7.30 33.35 18.77
N GLU A 274 7.75 33.94 17.67
CA GLU A 274 7.82 33.28 16.36
C GLU A 274 8.78 32.07 16.35
N LEU A 275 8.61 31.17 15.37
CA LEU A 275 9.59 30.12 15.05
C LEU A 275 10.24 30.46 13.71
N GLN A 276 11.54 30.78 13.72
CA GLN A 276 12.29 31.19 12.54
C GLN A 276 12.98 30.01 11.85
N MET A 277 12.98 30.06 10.53
CA MET A 277 13.63 29.13 9.62
C MET A 277 14.30 29.93 8.49
N SER A 278 15.41 29.45 7.96
CA SER A 278 16.09 30.12 6.84
C SER A 278 16.72 29.14 5.87
N PHE A 279 16.79 29.57 4.62
CA PHE A 279 17.48 28.85 3.55
C PHE A 279 18.11 29.87 2.58
N GLN A 280 19.43 29.86 2.46
CA GLN A 280 20.19 30.87 1.71
C GLN A 280 19.80 32.29 2.18
N ASN A 281 19.27 33.13 1.29
CA ASN A 281 18.82 34.49 1.59
C ASN A 281 17.31 34.57 1.93
N GLN A 282 16.58 33.44 1.87
CA GLN A 282 15.16 33.38 2.22
C GLN A 282 14.99 33.13 3.72
N LYS A 283 14.02 33.82 4.32
CA LYS A 283 13.58 33.64 5.70
C LYS A 283 12.11 33.24 5.71
N PHE A 284 11.77 32.32 6.60
CA PHE A 284 10.43 31.85 6.86
C PHE A 284 10.20 31.96 8.37
N SER A 285 9.02 32.42 8.79
CA SER A 285 8.63 32.33 10.20
C SER A 285 7.23 31.76 10.33
N LEU A 286 7.00 31.05 11.44
CA LEU A 286 5.67 30.74 11.93
C LEU A 286 5.39 31.76 13.03
N ASP A 287 4.44 32.66 12.81
CA ASP A 287 3.99 33.63 13.81
C ASP A 287 3.21 32.96 14.95
N VAL A 288 2.93 33.72 16.01
CA VAL A 288 2.27 33.20 17.21
C VAL A 288 0.87 32.66 16.91
N ASP A 289 0.12 33.29 16.00
CA ASP A 289 -1.21 32.84 15.56
C ASP A 289 -1.12 31.51 14.80
N THR A 290 -0.15 31.37 13.91
CA THR A 290 0.15 30.14 13.17
C THR A 290 0.52 29.02 14.15
N ILE A 291 1.42 29.30 15.10
CA ILE A 291 1.84 28.35 16.15
C ILE A 291 0.65 27.91 17.00
N ALA A 292 -0.21 28.84 17.43
CA ALA A 292 -1.44 28.50 18.16
C ALA A 292 -2.35 27.60 17.31
N GLY A 293 -2.41 27.85 16.01
CA GLY A 293 -3.06 26.99 15.02
C GLY A 293 -2.46 25.58 14.88
N LEU A 294 -1.23 25.33 15.33
CA LEU A 294 -0.60 23.99 15.30
C LEU A 294 -0.86 23.17 16.58
N ILE A 295 -1.29 23.80 17.67
CA ILE A 295 -1.43 23.18 18.99
C ILE A 295 -2.82 22.55 19.17
N GLY A 296 -2.88 21.39 19.81
CA GLY A 296 -4.09 20.72 20.26
C GLY A 296 -3.98 20.25 21.72
N SER A 297 -5.13 19.96 22.33
CA SER A 297 -5.25 19.41 23.70
C SER A 297 -6.08 18.14 23.71
N ARG A 298 -5.67 17.11 24.46
CA ARG A 298 -6.45 15.86 24.64
C ARG A 298 -6.31 15.26 26.05
N PRO A 299 -7.30 14.52 26.57
CA PRO A 299 -7.17 13.79 27.83
C PRO A 299 -6.16 12.64 27.73
N LYS A 300 -5.22 12.58 28.67
CA LYS A 300 -4.27 11.47 28.86
C LYS A 300 -4.32 11.02 30.31
N LYS A 301 -5.06 9.93 30.57
CA LYS A 301 -5.49 9.51 31.92
C LYS A 301 -6.29 10.63 32.59
N THR A 302 -5.67 11.38 33.51
CA THR A 302 -6.23 12.52 34.25
C THR A 302 -5.61 13.86 33.84
N GLU A 303 -4.57 13.85 32.99
CA GLU A 303 -3.85 15.04 32.53
C GLU A 303 -4.43 15.59 31.22
N MET A 304 -4.28 16.90 31.03
CA MET A 304 -4.40 17.51 29.71
C MET A 304 -3.04 17.42 28.99
N GLU A 305 -2.95 16.54 27.99
CA GLU A 305 -1.78 16.49 27.11
C GLU A 305 -1.90 17.56 26.04
N ILE A 306 -0.89 18.43 25.98
CA ILE A 306 -0.67 19.36 24.87
C ILE A 306 0.13 18.63 23.81
N TYR A 307 -0.37 18.64 22.57
CA TYR A 307 0.25 17.97 21.44
C TYR A 307 0.14 18.84 20.19
N ILE A 308 0.80 18.42 19.12
CA ILE A 308 0.87 19.17 17.86
C ILE A 308 0.11 18.41 16.79
N LEU A 309 -0.58 19.15 15.93
CA LEU A 309 -1.46 18.64 14.88
C LEU A 309 -0.61 18.36 13.62
N PRO A 310 -0.22 17.10 13.32
CA PRO A 310 0.81 16.83 12.31
C PRO A 310 0.38 17.26 10.90
N ASP A 311 -0.91 17.10 10.58
CA ASP A 311 -1.49 17.57 9.30
C ASP A 311 -1.36 19.09 9.10
N ARG A 312 -1.35 19.86 10.19
CA ARG A 312 -1.18 21.32 10.13
C ARG A 312 0.29 21.70 10.02
N VAL A 313 1.19 20.99 10.72
CA VAL A 313 2.65 21.14 10.53
C VAL A 313 3.02 20.81 9.08
N GLY A 314 2.54 19.68 8.56
CA GLY A 314 2.78 19.26 7.17
C GLY A 314 2.34 20.30 6.14
N LYS A 315 1.22 21.01 6.37
CA LYS A 315 0.80 22.13 5.52
C LYS A 315 1.75 23.33 5.58
N GLN A 316 2.28 23.68 6.76
CA GLN A 316 3.27 24.75 6.87
C GLN A 316 4.58 24.37 6.18
N VAL A 317 5.03 23.13 6.38
CA VAL A 317 6.23 22.58 5.72
C VAL A 317 6.07 22.53 4.20
N GLU A 318 4.89 22.17 3.67
CA GLU A 318 4.61 22.22 2.23
C GLU A 318 4.60 23.66 1.69
N GLY A 319 4.05 24.61 2.45
CA GLY A 319 4.09 26.04 2.10
C GLY A 319 5.52 26.59 2.00
N ILE A 320 6.41 26.18 2.89
CA ILE A 320 7.85 26.50 2.83
C ILE A 320 8.50 25.78 1.65
N ALA A 321 8.25 24.47 1.50
CA ALA A 321 8.81 23.66 0.42
C ALA A 321 8.43 24.22 -0.96
N SER A 322 7.19 24.68 -1.17
CA SER A 322 6.73 25.27 -2.43
C SER A 322 7.51 26.52 -2.90
N GLN A 323 8.26 27.17 -1.99
CA GLN A 323 9.08 28.35 -2.29
C GLN A 323 10.58 28.04 -2.47
N ILE A 324 11.02 26.84 -2.06
CA ILE A 324 12.41 26.37 -2.12
C ILE A 324 12.58 25.33 -3.23
N ASP A 325 11.65 24.38 -3.29
CA ASP A 325 11.68 23.21 -4.16
C ASP A 325 11.69 23.62 -5.63
N ARG A 326 12.68 23.11 -6.35
CA ARG A 326 12.81 23.29 -7.79
C ARG A 326 13.59 22.14 -8.37
N VAL A 327 13.14 21.64 -9.53
CA VAL A 327 13.90 20.66 -10.29
C VAL A 327 15.25 21.24 -10.73
N ALA A 328 16.24 20.37 -10.88
CA ALA A 328 17.48 20.76 -11.55
C ALA A 328 17.19 21.07 -13.02
N GLY A 329 17.95 21.99 -13.60
CA GLY A 329 17.87 22.36 -15.01
C GLY A 329 19.20 22.10 -15.71
N ASP A 330 19.18 21.30 -16.76
CA ASP A 330 20.37 20.96 -17.54
C ASP A 330 20.94 22.16 -18.30
N ALA A 331 22.26 22.15 -18.49
CA ALA A 331 22.91 23.04 -19.43
C ALA A 331 22.48 22.71 -20.86
N VAL A 332 22.19 23.75 -21.65
CA VAL A 332 21.99 23.58 -23.10
C VAL A 332 23.34 23.75 -23.78
N LEU A 333 23.75 22.73 -24.53
CA LEU A 333 24.98 22.72 -25.32
C LEU A 333 24.67 23.03 -26.78
N THR A 334 25.58 23.72 -27.47
CA THR A 334 25.52 23.98 -28.91
C THR A 334 26.92 23.97 -29.52
N VAL A 335 27.01 23.93 -30.85
CA VAL A 335 28.28 24.02 -31.57
C VAL A 335 28.49 25.41 -32.13
N LYS A 336 29.64 26.02 -31.82
CA LYS A 336 30.09 27.27 -32.42
C LYS A 336 31.56 27.13 -32.84
N ASP A 337 31.87 27.54 -34.06
CA ASP A 337 33.24 27.52 -34.63
C ASP A 337 33.94 26.14 -34.49
N GLY A 338 33.16 25.06 -34.62
CA GLY A 338 33.64 23.68 -34.53
C GLY A 338 33.88 23.16 -33.10
N LYS A 339 33.46 23.89 -32.06
CA LYS A 339 33.58 23.51 -30.64
C LYS A 339 32.23 23.47 -29.95
N VAL A 340 32.06 22.55 -29.00
CA VAL A 340 30.88 22.53 -28.14
C VAL A 340 31.01 23.61 -27.07
N ILE A 341 29.97 24.42 -26.90
CA ILE A 341 29.89 25.50 -25.90
C ILE A 341 28.56 25.43 -25.15
N VAL A 342 28.52 25.99 -23.95
CA VAL A 342 27.27 26.22 -23.20
C VAL A 342 26.53 27.40 -23.84
N SER A 343 25.29 27.20 -24.27
CA SER A 343 24.37 28.27 -24.71
C SER A 343 23.37 28.68 -23.63
N SER A 344 23.12 27.82 -22.63
CA SER A 344 22.42 28.16 -21.39
C SER A 344 23.03 27.40 -20.23
N GLU A 345 23.37 28.12 -19.16
CA GLU A 345 23.91 27.54 -17.93
C GLU A 345 22.93 26.56 -17.26
N SER A 346 23.51 25.53 -16.63
CA SER A 346 22.78 24.61 -15.76
C SER A 346 22.33 25.28 -14.46
N LYS A 347 21.35 24.68 -13.78
CA LYS A 347 20.77 25.17 -12.53
C LYS A 347 20.64 24.03 -11.53
N ILE A 348 21.25 24.21 -10.36
CA ILE A 348 21.07 23.30 -9.22
C ILE A 348 19.61 23.33 -8.78
N GLY A 349 19.01 22.16 -8.66
CA GLY A 349 17.70 21.95 -8.07
C GLY A 349 17.79 21.86 -6.54
N TYR A 350 16.66 22.00 -5.87
CA TYR A 350 16.56 21.94 -4.42
C TYR A 350 15.31 21.16 -4.01
N GLN A 351 15.39 20.45 -2.89
CA GLN A 351 14.26 19.71 -2.32
C GLN A 351 14.31 19.72 -0.80
N VAL A 352 13.26 20.24 -0.15
CA VAL A 352 13.12 20.24 1.32
C VAL A 352 12.81 18.82 1.82
N ASP A 353 13.54 18.39 2.84
CA ASP A 353 13.21 17.19 3.62
C ASP A 353 12.01 17.49 4.52
N ARG A 354 10.81 17.24 3.98
CA ARG A 354 9.53 17.53 4.63
C ARG A 354 9.37 16.77 5.96
N ALA A 355 9.79 15.50 5.99
CA ALA A 355 9.61 14.66 7.16
C ALA A 355 10.51 15.12 8.31
N GLN A 356 11.79 15.37 8.02
CA GLN A 356 12.71 15.87 9.03
C GLN A 356 12.38 17.30 9.46
N THR A 357 11.95 18.17 8.55
CA THR A 357 11.52 19.54 8.90
C THR A 357 10.30 19.53 9.84
N ALA A 358 9.33 18.64 9.61
CA ALA A 358 8.19 18.48 10.53
C ALA A 358 8.64 18.01 11.93
N ILE A 359 9.55 17.03 11.99
CA ILE A 359 10.14 16.53 13.25
C ILE A 359 10.92 17.63 13.97
N ASP A 360 11.71 18.44 13.26
CA ASP A 360 12.52 19.50 13.85
C ASP A 360 11.64 20.65 14.37
N ILE A 361 10.53 20.96 13.70
CA ILE A 361 9.47 21.86 14.18
C ILE A 361 8.82 21.31 15.46
N GLU A 362 8.40 20.03 15.48
CA GLU A 362 7.83 19.39 16.67
C GLU A 362 8.80 19.41 17.86
N ASN A 363 10.08 19.10 17.63
CA ASN A 363 11.12 19.14 18.65
C ASN A 363 11.36 20.56 19.22
N ALA A 364 11.32 21.60 18.38
CA ALA A 364 11.41 22.99 18.84
C ALA A 364 10.24 23.33 19.78
N PHE A 365 9.02 22.92 19.44
CA PHE A 365 7.84 23.12 20.30
C PHE A 365 7.86 22.30 21.60
N LEU A 366 8.32 21.03 21.57
CA LEU A 366 8.55 20.23 22.78
C LEU A 366 9.57 20.91 23.72
N SER A 367 10.57 21.56 23.14
CA SER A 367 11.62 22.30 23.86
C SER A 367 11.08 23.59 24.50
N ARG A 368 10.09 24.26 23.88
CA ARG A 368 9.37 25.39 24.51
C ARG A 368 8.57 24.98 25.76
N MET A 369 8.03 23.76 25.81
CA MET A 369 7.29 23.27 26.98
C MET A 369 8.19 22.91 28.17
N SER A 370 9.47 22.61 27.93
CA SER A 370 10.43 22.13 28.93
C SER A 370 11.51 23.19 29.23
N GLU A 371 12.46 22.88 30.10
CA GLU A 371 13.73 23.62 30.23
C GLU A 371 14.80 22.79 29.51
N SER A 372 14.75 22.82 28.18
CA SER A 372 15.63 22.09 27.27
C SER A 372 16.69 23.02 26.69
N GLU A 373 17.90 22.51 26.45
CA GLU A 373 18.99 23.24 25.78
C GLU A 373 18.80 23.36 24.25
N ILE A 374 17.78 22.72 23.68
CA ILE A 374 17.48 22.76 22.24
C ILE A 374 16.91 24.13 21.86
N SER A 375 17.40 24.69 20.74
CA SER A 375 16.89 25.92 20.13
C SER A 375 15.36 25.86 19.94
N SER A 376 14.66 26.72 20.66
CA SER A 376 13.20 26.86 20.65
C SER A 376 12.70 27.93 19.66
N GLU A 377 13.59 28.83 19.23
CA GLU A 377 13.29 29.96 18.35
C GLU A 377 13.71 29.73 16.89
N ASN A 378 14.69 28.86 16.64
CA ASN A 378 15.26 28.64 15.30
C ASN A 378 15.29 27.15 14.94
N VAL A 379 14.78 26.82 13.74
CA VAL A 379 14.85 25.48 13.12
C VAL A 379 15.66 25.57 11.82
N ALA A 380 16.62 24.65 11.65
CA ALA A 380 17.42 24.56 10.44
C ALA A 380 16.67 23.77 9.35
N LEU A 381 16.43 24.39 8.19
CA LEU A 381 15.83 23.69 7.05
C LEU A 381 16.85 22.75 6.40
N LYS A 382 16.55 21.44 6.40
CA LYS A 382 17.30 20.46 5.61
C LYS A 382 16.79 20.47 4.17
N VAL A 383 17.67 20.86 3.26
CA VAL A 383 17.39 20.96 1.83
C VAL A 383 18.45 20.19 1.06
N ALA A 384 18.03 19.13 0.35
CA ALA A 384 18.89 18.40 -0.56
C ALA A 384 19.13 19.24 -1.83
N GLN A 385 20.36 19.24 -2.32
CA GLN A 385 20.70 19.78 -3.64
C GLN A 385 20.55 18.68 -4.69
N LEU A 386 19.85 18.99 -5.77
CA LEU A 386 19.67 18.12 -6.92
C LEU A 386 20.62 18.60 -8.02
N ALA A 387 21.59 17.77 -8.39
CA ALA A 387 22.49 18.08 -9.50
C ALA A 387 21.74 17.97 -10.84
N PRO A 388 22.04 18.84 -11.82
CA PRO A 388 21.62 18.64 -13.20
C PRO A 388 22.29 17.39 -13.79
N GLU A 389 21.68 16.77 -14.80
CA GLU A 389 22.28 15.67 -15.57
C GLU A 389 23.38 16.22 -16.50
N ILE A 390 23.17 17.40 -17.08
CA ILE A 390 24.19 18.16 -17.81
C ILE A 390 24.59 19.39 -16.99
N ASP A 391 25.74 19.29 -16.33
CA ASP A 391 26.34 20.28 -15.47
C ASP A 391 27.32 21.15 -16.28
N SER A 392 26.98 22.43 -16.47
CA SER A 392 27.81 23.37 -17.25
C SER A 392 29.19 23.59 -16.64
N SER A 393 29.34 23.44 -15.32
CA SER A 393 30.65 23.56 -14.66
C SER A 393 31.61 22.42 -15.02
N LYS A 394 31.07 21.29 -15.49
CA LYS A 394 31.82 20.06 -15.85
C LYS A 394 32.02 19.87 -17.34
N LEU A 395 31.75 20.88 -18.18
CA LEU A 395 31.91 20.76 -19.63
C LEU A 395 33.31 20.26 -20.06
N LEU A 396 34.36 20.62 -19.32
CA LEU A 396 35.72 20.14 -19.55
C LEU A 396 35.88 18.63 -19.27
N GLU A 397 35.18 18.10 -18.26
CA GLU A 397 35.20 16.67 -17.90
C GLU A 397 34.49 15.80 -18.94
N TYR A 398 33.57 16.38 -19.72
CA TYR A 398 32.86 15.65 -20.78
C TYR A 398 33.76 15.30 -21.99
N GLY A 399 34.89 15.98 -22.17
CA GLY A 399 35.83 15.70 -23.26
C GLY A 399 35.28 16.02 -24.65
N LEU A 400 34.46 17.05 -24.79
CA LEU A 400 33.83 17.45 -26.06
C LEU A 400 34.74 18.37 -26.91
N THR A 401 35.97 17.92 -27.17
CA THR A 401 37.08 18.77 -27.66
C THR A 401 37.11 18.97 -29.18
N GLU A 402 36.58 18.02 -29.96
CA GLU A 402 36.72 18.01 -31.42
C GLU A 402 35.58 17.24 -32.13
N LEU A 403 35.46 17.42 -33.45
CA LEU A 403 34.58 16.62 -34.30
C LEU A 403 35.18 15.22 -34.51
N VAL A 404 34.51 14.19 -34.01
CA VAL A 404 34.88 12.77 -34.15
C VAL A 404 34.55 12.27 -35.56
N ALA A 405 33.29 12.41 -35.99
CA ALA A 405 32.85 12.04 -37.33
C ALA A 405 31.61 12.83 -37.78
N THR A 406 31.32 12.77 -39.08
CA THR A 406 30.15 13.39 -39.70
C THR A 406 29.65 12.53 -40.87
N ALA A 407 28.34 12.50 -41.11
CA ALA A 407 27.77 11.97 -42.34
C ALA A 407 26.55 12.78 -42.79
N THR A 408 26.35 12.83 -44.11
CA THR A 408 25.30 13.61 -44.77
C THR A 408 24.46 12.73 -45.69
N THR A 409 23.15 12.92 -45.72
CA THR A 409 22.27 12.41 -46.79
C THR A 409 21.44 13.53 -47.40
N SER A 410 20.92 13.33 -48.61
CA SER A 410 20.06 14.31 -49.29
C SER A 410 18.62 13.83 -49.38
N PHE A 411 17.68 14.75 -49.16
CA PHE A 411 16.25 14.56 -49.32
C PHE A 411 15.68 15.40 -50.48
N ILE A 412 16.51 15.69 -51.50
CA ILE A 412 16.12 16.49 -52.67
C ILE A 412 14.83 15.96 -53.32
N LYS A 413 13.94 16.87 -53.75
CA LYS A 413 12.60 16.57 -54.29
C LYS A 413 11.63 15.85 -53.33
N SER A 414 11.89 15.82 -52.03
CA SER A 414 10.93 15.31 -51.04
C SER A 414 9.67 16.21 -50.94
N PRO A 415 8.48 15.65 -50.68
CA PRO A 415 7.29 16.43 -50.35
C PRO A 415 7.45 17.25 -49.06
N ALA A 416 6.62 18.28 -48.90
CA ALA A 416 6.70 19.21 -47.76
C ALA A 416 6.57 18.51 -46.40
N ASN A 417 5.60 17.59 -46.23
CA ASN A 417 5.40 16.86 -44.98
C ASN A 417 6.62 16.01 -44.63
N ARG A 418 7.21 15.31 -45.61
CA ARG A 418 8.50 14.58 -45.44
C ARG A 418 9.63 15.48 -44.98
N VAL A 419 9.80 16.67 -45.57
CA VAL A 419 10.86 17.64 -45.18
C VAL A 419 10.63 18.15 -43.76
N HIS A 420 9.38 18.44 -43.40
CA HIS A 420 9.00 18.84 -42.05
C HIS A 420 9.32 17.74 -41.03
N ASN A 421 8.89 16.49 -41.28
CA ASN A 421 9.16 15.34 -40.41
C ASN A 421 10.67 15.07 -40.22
N ILE A 422 11.47 15.18 -41.29
CA ILE A 422 12.94 15.08 -41.21
C ILE A 422 13.52 16.20 -40.33
N SER A 423 12.96 17.41 -40.39
CA SER A 423 13.42 18.56 -39.61
C SER A 423 13.09 18.40 -38.11
N ILE A 424 11.87 17.97 -37.79
CA ILE A 424 11.47 17.62 -36.41
C ILE A 424 12.34 16.49 -35.86
N GLY A 425 12.50 15.39 -36.61
CA GLY A 425 13.32 14.25 -36.18
C GLY A 425 14.80 14.60 -36.01
N ALA A 426 15.37 15.41 -36.91
CA ALA A 426 16.74 15.92 -36.75
C ALA A 426 16.90 16.77 -35.49
N GLY A 427 15.95 17.69 -35.24
CA GLY A 427 15.91 18.52 -34.03
C GLY A 427 15.82 17.70 -32.75
N ALA A 428 14.98 16.65 -32.72
CA ALA A 428 14.84 15.75 -31.57
C ALA A 428 16.13 14.96 -31.28
N ILE A 429 16.84 14.47 -32.31
CA ILE A 429 18.14 13.79 -32.13
C ILE A 429 19.25 14.77 -31.72
N SER A 430 19.19 16.02 -32.21
CA SER A 430 20.15 17.07 -31.88
C SER A 430 20.22 17.34 -30.37
N GLY A 431 21.40 17.70 -29.88
CA GLY A 431 21.63 17.97 -28.46
C GLY A 431 21.72 16.72 -27.58
N ALA A 432 21.72 15.51 -28.16
CA ALA A 432 21.91 14.29 -27.37
C ALA A 432 23.37 14.21 -26.88
N LEU A 433 23.55 14.02 -25.58
CA LEU A 433 24.83 13.85 -24.92
C LEU A 433 24.91 12.43 -24.33
N ILE A 434 25.76 11.58 -24.90
CA ILE A 434 25.83 10.14 -24.60
C ILE A 434 27.04 9.87 -23.73
N LYS A 435 26.84 9.28 -22.55
CA LYS A 435 27.91 8.93 -21.60
C LYS A 435 28.82 7.81 -22.13
N PRO A 436 30.07 7.71 -21.66
CA PRO A 436 30.91 6.53 -21.89
C PRO A 436 30.16 5.24 -21.51
N GLY A 437 30.07 4.29 -22.44
CA GLY A 437 29.38 3.01 -22.26
C GLY A 437 27.85 3.03 -22.42
N GLU A 438 27.22 4.19 -22.62
CA GLU A 438 25.76 4.30 -22.78
C GLU A 438 25.29 3.85 -24.17
N GLU A 439 24.17 3.14 -24.24
CA GLU A 439 23.47 2.81 -25.49
C GLU A 439 22.50 3.93 -25.88
N PHE A 440 22.73 4.50 -27.05
CA PHE A 440 21.78 5.39 -27.72
C PHE A 440 20.71 4.58 -28.47
N SER A 441 19.46 5.03 -28.39
CA SER A 441 18.32 4.49 -29.13
C SER A 441 17.62 5.60 -29.89
N THR A 442 17.42 5.41 -31.19
CA THR A 442 16.86 6.43 -32.08
C THR A 442 15.39 6.67 -31.75
N LEU A 443 14.58 5.61 -31.63
CA LEU A 443 13.18 5.73 -31.22
C LEU A 443 13.03 6.34 -29.83
N LYS A 444 13.84 5.92 -28.84
CA LYS A 444 13.81 6.50 -27.48
C LYS A 444 14.07 8.01 -27.50
N ARG A 445 14.98 8.49 -28.35
CA ARG A 445 15.32 9.91 -28.46
C ARG A 445 14.31 10.71 -29.31
N LEU A 446 13.69 10.11 -30.31
CA LEU A 446 12.60 10.74 -31.09
C LEU A 446 11.33 10.93 -30.24
N GLY A 447 11.09 10.03 -29.28
CA GLY A 447 9.88 10.04 -28.45
C GLY A 447 8.66 9.51 -29.22
N LYS A 448 7.47 10.01 -28.89
CA LYS A 448 6.25 9.68 -29.65
C LYS A 448 6.36 10.19 -31.08
N ILE A 449 5.76 9.48 -32.03
CA ILE A 449 5.72 9.86 -33.45
C ILE A 449 4.25 10.11 -33.84
N ASP A 450 3.74 11.29 -33.48
CA ASP A 450 2.33 11.66 -33.68
C ASP A 450 2.16 13.18 -33.89
N ALA A 451 0.90 13.63 -34.03
CA ALA A 451 0.57 15.05 -34.15
C ALA A 451 0.93 15.87 -32.88
N SER A 452 0.95 15.27 -31.69
CA SER A 452 1.27 15.97 -30.43
C SER A 452 2.74 16.37 -30.32
N THR A 453 3.58 15.64 -31.03
CA THR A 453 5.03 15.87 -31.19
C THR A 453 5.37 16.63 -32.48
N GLY A 454 4.35 17.09 -33.21
CA GLY A 454 4.49 17.94 -34.39
C GLY A 454 4.77 17.21 -35.69
N TYR A 455 4.71 15.87 -35.74
CA TYR A 455 4.84 15.13 -36.99
C TYR A 455 3.57 15.25 -37.84
N LEU A 456 3.75 15.15 -39.16
CA LEU A 456 2.69 15.20 -40.16
C LEU A 456 2.51 13.84 -40.85
N PRO A 457 1.30 13.49 -41.33
CA PRO A 457 1.09 12.32 -42.16
C PRO A 457 1.87 12.40 -43.48
N GLU A 458 2.61 11.34 -43.79
CA GLU A 458 3.44 11.20 -44.98
C GLU A 458 3.64 9.70 -45.28
N LEU A 459 4.09 9.35 -46.48
CA LEU A 459 4.30 7.96 -46.87
C LEU A 459 5.39 7.26 -46.02
N VAL A 460 4.99 6.18 -45.33
CA VAL A 460 5.85 5.22 -44.62
C VAL A 460 5.84 3.86 -45.31
N ILE A 461 6.84 3.04 -45.00
CA ILE A 461 6.95 1.66 -45.49
C ILE A 461 6.48 0.70 -44.38
N LYS A 462 5.39 -0.02 -44.61
CA LYS A 462 4.81 -0.97 -43.66
C LYS A 462 4.38 -2.24 -44.37
N ASN A 463 4.88 -3.41 -43.93
CA ASN A 463 4.56 -4.73 -44.48
C ASN A 463 4.66 -4.79 -46.03
N ASN A 464 5.77 -4.31 -46.59
CA ASN A 464 6.03 -4.23 -48.04
C ASN A 464 5.02 -3.38 -48.84
N LYS A 465 4.35 -2.42 -48.19
CA LYS A 465 3.47 -1.43 -48.82
C LYS A 465 3.90 -0.02 -48.41
N THR A 466 3.59 0.95 -49.27
CA THR A 466 3.75 2.38 -48.97
C THR A 466 2.39 2.97 -48.59
N VAL A 467 2.25 3.49 -47.37
CA VAL A 467 0.97 4.00 -46.83
C VAL A 467 1.16 5.32 -46.08
N PRO A 468 0.17 6.23 -46.03
CA PRO A 468 0.26 7.42 -45.18
C PRO A 468 0.24 7.06 -43.68
N ASP A 469 1.21 7.56 -42.91
CA ASP A 469 1.29 7.45 -41.45
C ASP A 469 2.10 8.64 -40.90
N TYR A 470 2.12 8.86 -39.58
CA TYR A 470 2.92 9.94 -38.99
C TYR A 470 4.43 9.66 -39.10
N GLY A 471 5.22 10.72 -39.31
CA GLY A 471 6.69 10.62 -39.29
C GLY A 471 7.33 10.05 -40.57
N GLY A 472 6.60 9.95 -41.69
CA GLY A 472 7.19 9.61 -42.98
C GLY A 472 8.39 10.52 -43.31
N GLY A 473 9.56 9.91 -43.50
CA GLY A 473 10.86 10.59 -43.58
C GLY A 473 11.86 10.22 -42.48
N LEU A 474 11.41 9.76 -41.31
CA LEU A 474 12.28 9.49 -40.14
C LEU A 474 13.36 8.42 -40.37
N CYS A 475 13.13 7.44 -41.25
CA CYS A 475 14.18 6.47 -41.63
C CYS A 475 15.40 7.12 -42.30
N GLN A 476 15.26 8.34 -42.87
CA GLN A 476 16.40 9.09 -43.38
C GLN A 476 17.23 9.71 -42.26
N VAL A 477 16.58 10.13 -41.16
CA VAL A 477 17.26 10.60 -39.95
C VAL A 477 18.08 9.44 -39.36
N SER A 478 17.45 8.28 -39.15
CA SER A 478 18.12 7.04 -38.72
C SER A 478 19.27 6.62 -39.66
N THR A 479 19.05 6.63 -40.99
CA THR A 479 20.09 6.26 -41.97
C THR A 479 21.29 7.20 -41.94
N THR A 480 21.06 8.51 -41.77
CA THR A 480 22.16 9.50 -41.64
C THR A 480 22.91 9.31 -40.33
N LEU A 481 22.19 9.00 -39.25
CA LEU A 481 22.76 8.72 -37.93
C LEU A 481 23.60 7.43 -37.94
N PHE A 482 23.11 6.36 -38.57
CA PHE A 482 23.84 5.10 -38.76
C PHE A 482 25.16 5.32 -39.50
N ARG A 483 25.14 6.06 -40.61
CA ARG A 483 26.36 6.42 -41.36
C ARG A 483 27.35 7.21 -40.50
N THR A 484 26.86 8.09 -39.64
CA THR A 484 27.70 8.86 -38.69
C THR A 484 28.28 7.96 -37.59
N ALA A 485 27.50 7.01 -37.08
CA ALA A 485 27.90 6.06 -36.04
C ALA A 485 28.97 5.07 -36.54
N ILE A 486 28.84 4.51 -37.74
CA ILE A 486 29.90 3.67 -38.32
C ILE A 486 31.14 4.51 -38.67
N ALA A 487 30.98 5.74 -39.19
CA ALA A 487 32.11 6.62 -39.46
C ALA A 487 32.89 7.06 -38.21
N SER A 488 32.26 7.02 -37.02
CA SER A 488 32.90 7.27 -35.72
C SER A 488 33.34 5.98 -34.99
N GLY A 489 33.28 4.81 -35.63
CA GLY A 489 33.73 3.58 -34.99
C GLY A 489 32.88 3.15 -33.78
N MET A 490 31.61 3.58 -33.70
CA MET A 490 30.69 3.22 -32.62
C MET A 490 30.33 1.74 -32.66
N LYS A 491 30.01 1.15 -31.51
CA LYS A 491 29.51 -0.23 -31.47
C LYS A 491 28.03 -0.26 -31.82
N ILE A 492 27.70 -0.66 -33.04
CA ILE A 492 26.32 -0.84 -33.47
C ILE A 492 25.70 -2.05 -32.75
N THR A 493 24.55 -1.86 -32.11
CA THR A 493 23.86 -2.92 -31.33
C THR A 493 22.54 -3.35 -31.94
N ALA A 494 21.86 -2.47 -32.68
CA ALA A 494 20.68 -2.82 -33.48
C ALA A 494 20.67 -2.02 -34.79
N ARG A 495 20.48 -2.72 -35.91
CA ARG A 495 20.28 -2.13 -37.24
C ARG A 495 19.49 -3.10 -38.11
N GLN A 496 18.55 -2.58 -38.89
CA GLN A 496 17.82 -3.32 -39.92
C GLN A 496 17.75 -2.49 -41.22
N ASN A 497 17.83 -3.13 -42.38
CA ASN A 497 17.58 -2.47 -43.67
C ASN A 497 16.07 -2.34 -43.97
N HIS A 498 15.71 -1.41 -44.85
CA HIS A 498 14.36 -1.35 -45.43
C HIS A 498 14.09 -2.64 -46.22
N SER A 499 12.84 -3.09 -46.27
CA SER A 499 12.50 -4.35 -46.93
C SER A 499 12.72 -4.34 -48.45
N TYR A 500 12.77 -3.18 -49.08
CA TYR A 500 13.07 -3.00 -50.51
C TYR A 500 14.02 -1.81 -50.74
N ARG A 501 14.65 -1.74 -51.92
CA ARG A 501 15.61 -0.68 -52.25
C ARG A 501 14.95 0.69 -52.37
N VAL A 502 15.49 1.66 -51.63
CA VAL A 502 15.06 3.05 -51.60
C VAL A 502 16.15 3.91 -52.25
N SER A 503 15.90 4.32 -53.50
CA SER A 503 16.92 4.89 -54.40
C SER A 503 17.62 6.14 -53.86
N TYR A 504 16.98 6.96 -53.03
CA TYR A 504 17.57 8.17 -52.46
C TYR A 504 18.46 7.93 -51.23
N TYR A 505 18.63 6.68 -50.78
CA TYR A 505 19.73 6.30 -49.89
C TYR A 505 20.96 5.80 -50.66
N GLU A 506 20.84 5.59 -51.97
CA GLU A 506 21.92 5.11 -52.84
C GLU A 506 22.54 6.27 -53.66
N PRO A 507 23.84 6.21 -53.99
CA PRO A 507 24.83 5.27 -53.44
C PRO A 507 25.27 5.62 -51.99
N PRO A 508 25.81 4.64 -51.25
CA PRO A 508 25.93 3.23 -51.61
C PRO A 508 24.70 2.41 -51.16
N ILE A 509 24.49 1.26 -51.83
CA ILE A 509 23.53 0.23 -51.40
C ILE A 509 23.95 -0.37 -50.05
N GLY A 510 23.02 -0.90 -49.26
CA GLY A 510 23.34 -1.62 -48.02
C GLY A 510 23.58 -0.73 -46.78
N GLN A 511 23.80 0.57 -46.92
CA GLN A 511 24.07 1.50 -45.79
C GLN A 511 22.83 2.30 -45.37
N ASP A 512 21.68 1.64 -45.24
CA ASP A 512 20.43 2.18 -44.72
C ASP A 512 20.09 1.62 -43.33
N ALA A 513 19.31 2.36 -42.55
CA ALA A 513 18.81 1.91 -41.25
C ALA A 513 17.33 2.33 -41.09
N THR A 514 16.41 1.38 -41.19
CA THR A 514 14.97 1.63 -41.02
C THR A 514 14.58 1.66 -39.55
N ILE A 515 13.56 2.48 -39.22
CA ILE A 515 12.93 2.50 -37.90
C ILE A 515 11.40 2.54 -38.03
N TYR A 516 10.68 2.01 -37.05
CA TYR A 516 9.23 2.13 -36.91
C TYR A 516 8.86 1.95 -35.43
N ASP A 517 7.96 2.76 -34.87
CA ASP A 517 7.55 2.63 -33.46
C ASP A 517 6.63 1.40 -33.27
N PRO A 518 6.90 0.45 -32.35
CA PRO A 518 8.02 0.37 -31.40
C PRO A 518 9.22 -0.46 -31.87
N SER A 519 9.16 -1.09 -33.04
CA SER A 519 10.26 -1.84 -33.65
C SER A 519 10.11 -1.87 -35.18
N PRO A 520 11.20 -1.80 -35.97
CA PRO A 520 12.62 -1.80 -35.56
C PRO A 520 13.14 -0.45 -35.08
N ASP A 521 14.29 -0.48 -34.38
CA ASP A 521 15.05 0.68 -33.91
C ASP A 521 16.49 0.62 -34.42
N PHE A 522 17.15 1.78 -34.49
CA PHE A 522 18.59 1.89 -34.72
C PHE A 522 19.30 2.29 -33.42
N LYS A 523 20.28 1.49 -33.02
CA LYS A 523 20.99 1.61 -31.73
C LYS A 523 22.50 1.41 -31.84
N PHE A 524 23.23 2.14 -31.01
CA PHE A 524 24.68 2.00 -30.86
C PHE A 524 25.14 2.41 -29.45
N ILE A 525 26.27 1.86 -29.01
CA ILE A 525 26.92 2.21 -27.75
C ILE A 525 28.04 3.22 -28.00
N ASN A 526 28.11 4.26 -27.18
CA ASN A 526 29.30 5.10 -27.07
C ASN A 526 30.44 4.29 -26.43
N ASN A 527 31.35 3.78 -27.25
CA ASN A 527 32.53 3.01 -26.83
C ASN A 527 33.81 3.89 -26.77
N TYR A 528 33.67 5.20 -26.61
CA TYR A 528 34.75 6.11 -26.22
C TYR A 528 34.85 6.23 -24.69
N SER A 529 35.98 6.75 -24.21
CA SER A 529 36.16 7.15 -22.80
C SER A 529 35.60 8.54 -22.49
N SER A 530 35.36 9.36 -23.52
CA SER A 530 34.68 10.66 -23.40
C SER A 530 33.18 10.53 -23.65
N TYR A 531 32.43 11.58 -23.31
CA TYR A 531 31.08 11.72 -23.80
C TYR A 531 31.08 11.93 -25.33
N ILE A 532 29.92 11.71 -25.95
CA ILE A 532 29.66 12.04 -27.35
C ILE A 532 28.45 12.96 -27.42
N PHE A 533 28.63 14.15 -27.99
CA PHE A 533 27.57 15.11 -28.25
C PHE A 533 27.15 15.07 -29.72
N ILE A 534 25.86 14.91 -29.98
CA ILE A 534 25.29 14.81 -31.33
C ILE A 534 24.66 16.15 -31.72
N GLN A 535 25.23 16.79 -32.73
CA GLN A 535 24.63 17.95 -33.38
C GLN A 535 24.03 17.54 -34.73
N SER A 536 22.82 18.03 -35.03
CA SER A 536 22.24 17.94 -36.37
C SER A 536 22.38 19.27 -37.11
N LYS A 537 22.43 19.21 -38.43
CA LYS A 537 22.44 20.39 -39.30
C LYS A 537 21.68 20.10 -40.59
N ILE A 538 20.73 20.98 -40.94
CA ILE A 538 20.04 20.96 -42.23
C ILE A 538 20.46 22.19 -43.03
N VAL A 539 20.95 21.98 -44.26
CA VAL A 539 21.31 23.05 -45.20
C VAL A 539 20.72 22.70 -46.56
N GLY A 540 19.74 23.51 -47.01
CA GLY A 540 18.97 23.21 -48.22
C GLY A 540 18.30 21.84 -48.12
N THR A 541 18.66 20.91 -49.01
CA THR A 541 18.09 19.56 -49.09
C THR A 541 19.02 18.48 -48.52
N LYS A 542 19.92 18.84 -47.60
CA LYS A 542 20.88 17.93 -46.96
C LYS A 542 20.72 17.95 -45.44
N ILE A 543 20.58 16.76 -44.84
CA ILE A 543 20.68 16.53 -43.40
C ILE A 543 22.07 15.97 -43.08
N THR A 544 22.71 16.52 -42.06
CA THR A 544 24.02 16.09 -41.56
C THR A 544 23.94 15.86 -40.06
N PHE A 545 24.59 14.80 -39.58
CA PHE A 545 24.89 14.63 -38.16
C PHE A 545 26.40 14.77 -37.94
N GLU A 546 26.76 15.38 -36.82
CA GLU A 546 28.12 15.65 -36.39
C GLU A 546 28.27 15.14 -34.96
N PHE A 547 29.24 14.26 -34.72
CA PHE A 547 29.53 13.70 -33.39
C PHE A 547 30.76 14.40 -32.82
N TYR A 548 30.62 15.05 -31.67
CA TYR A 548 31.69 15.75 -30.96
C TYR A 548 32.13 14.99 -29.71
N GLY A 549 33.43 14.96 -29.43
CA GLY A 549 34.03 14.18 -28.36
C GLY A 549 35.56 14.33 -28.35
N THR A 550 36.26 13.35 -27.77
CA THR A 550 37.73 13.22 -27.86
C THR A 550 38.05 12.02 -28.75
N LYS A 551 38.84 12.18 -29.81
CA LYS A 551 39.30 11.02 -30.58
C LYS A 551 40.30 10.21 -29.76
N ASP A 552 40.23 8.89 -29.89
CA ASP A 552 41.30 7.98 -29.49
C ASP A 552 42.07 7.49 -30.74
N SER A 553 43.04 6.61 -30.56
CA SER A 553 43.89 6.03 -31.61
C SER A 553 43.16 5.05 -32.54
N ARG A 554 41.81 5.04 -32.58
CA ARG A 554 41.07 4.07 -33.39
C ARG A 554 41.16 4.37 -34.89
N ILE A 555 41.33 3.31 -35.66
CA ILE A 555 41.24 3.29 -37.12
C ILE A 555 39.93 2.60 -37.48
N VAL A 556 39.13 3.25 -38.32
CA VAL A 556 37.84 2.75 -38.81
C VAL A 556 37.99 2.37 -40.28
N THR A 557 37.70 1.11 -40.62
CA THR A 557 37.70 0.60 -41.99
C THR A 557 36.29 0.22 -42.38
N ILE A 558 35.76 0.83 -43.43
CA ILE A 558 34.46 0.48 -44.03
C ILE A 558 34.72 0.14 -45.50
N THR A 559 34.45 -1.09 -45.92
CA THR A 559 34.61 -1.46 -47.33
C THR A 559 33.46 -0.89 -48.18
N THR A 560 33.75 -0.63 -49.46
CA THR A 560 32.71 -0.21 -50.42
C THR A 560 31.62 -1.28 -50.50
N PRO A 561 30.34 -0.94 -50.24
CA PRO A 561 29.28 -1.94 -50.29
C PRO A 561 29.10 -2.57 -51.68
N VAL A 562 29.02 -3.90 -51.70
CA VAL A 562 28.84 -4.69 -52.91
C VAL A 562 27.43 -5.26 -52.95
N GLY A 563 26.69 -4.93 -54.01
CA GLY A 563 25.40 -5.55 -54.32
C GLY A 563 25.56 -6.86 -55.09
N TYR A 564 24.68 -7.83 -54.83
CA TYR A 564 24.64 -9.16 -55.42
C TYR A 564 23.21 -9.74 -55.36
N ASP A 565 22.99 -10.95 -55.88
CA ASP A 565 21.67 -11.61 -55.92
C ASP A 565 20.53 -10.70 -56.42
N TYR A 566 20.75 -10.02 -57.54
CA TYR A 566 19.76 -9.14 -58.13
C TYR A 566 18.55 -9.93 -58.65
N VAL A 567 17.36 -9.49 -58.28
CA VAL A 567 16.08 -10.09 -58.68
C VAL A 567 15.23 -9.04 -59.36
N GLU A 568 14.82 -9.29 -60.59
CA GLU A 568 13.95 -8.36 -61.31
C GLU A 568 12.57 -8.24 -60.65
N PRO A 569 11.91 -7.06 -60.75
CA PRO A 569 10.55 -6.88 -60.27
C PRO A 569 9.61 -7.96 -60.83
N PRO A 570 8.74 -8.58 -60.01
CA PRO A 570 7.69 -9.45 -60.52
C PRO A 570 6.74 -8.70 -61.48
N PRO A 571 5.96 -9.43 -62.31
CA PRO A 571 4.98 -8.83 -63.21
C PRO A 571 4.02 -7.88 -62.49
N MET A 572 3.56 -6.85 -63.19
CA MET A 572 2.65 -5.84 -62.64
C MET A 572 1.35 -6.48 -62.12
N GLU A 573 0.87 -5.98 -60.99
CA GLU A 573 -0.41 -6.39 -60.40
C GLU A 573 -1.44 -5.27 -60.54
N GLU A 574 -2.65 -5.60 -61.01
CA GLU A 574 -3.79 -4.69 -61.01
C GLU A 574 -4.83 -5.15 -59.98
N THR A 575 -5.36 -4.22 -59.19
CA THR A 575 -6.41 -4.48 -58.21
C THR A 575 -7.62 -3.60 -58.52
N PRO A 576 -8.84 -4.15 -58.69
CA PRO A 576 -10.04 -3.33 -58.89
C PRO A 576 -10.30 -2.40 -57.69
N ASP A 577 -10.58 -1.14 -57.95
CA ASP A 577 -11.02 -0.15 -56.97
C ASP A 577 -12.29 0.55 -57.49
N PRO A 578 -13.48 0.24 -56.93
CA PRO A 578 -14.74 0.81 -57.40
C PRO A 578 -14.92 2.29 -57.03
N THR A 579 -13.98 2.90 -56.31
CA THR A 579 -14.00 4.35 -55.99
C THR A 579 -13.34 5.21 -57.08
N LEU A 580 -12.58 4.60 -57.99
CA LEU A 580 -12.01 5.27 -59.16
C LEU A 580 -13.04 5.40 -60.30
N GLN A 581 -12.87 6.40 -61.16
CA GLN A 581 -13.77 6.60 -62.30
C GLN A 581 -13.64 5.45 -63.31
N PRO A 582 -14.68 5.15 -64.11
CA PRO A 582 -14.57 4.12 -65.13
C PRO A 582 -13.42 4.39 -66.11
N GLY A 583 -12.53 3.41 -66.28
CA GLY A 583 -11.30 3.52 -67.07
C GLY A 583 -10.12 4.25 -66.41
N GLU A 584 -10.28 4.79 -65.20
CA GLU A 584 -9.17 5.40 -64.45
C GLU A 584 -8.19 4.34 -63.93
N ARG A 585 -6.89 4.64 -63.98
CA ARG A 585 -5.81 3.78 -63.45
C ARG A 585 -4.88 4.62 -62.57
N LYS A 586 -4.62 4.16 -61.35
CA LYS A 586 -3.80 4.85 -60.34
C LYS A 586 -2.66 3.96 -59.87
N GLN A 587 -1.42 4.35 -60.15
CA GLN A 587 -0.24 3.65 -59.66
C GLN A 587 -0.11 3.85 -58.14
N VAL A 588 -0.16 2.76 -57.37
CA VAL A 588 0.00 2.79 -55.90
C VAL A 588 1.37 2.27 -55.44
N GLN A 589 2.09 1.56 -56.31
CA GLN A 589 3.45 1.12 -56.05
C GLN A 589 4.26 1.09 -57.35
N LYS A 590 5.51 1.57 -57.29
CA LYS A 590 6.47 1.44 -58.38
C LYS A 590 7.17 0.07 -58.31
N PRO A 591 7.69 -0.46 -59.42
CA PRO A 591 8.51 -1.67 -59.36
C PRO A 591 9.81 -1.39 -58.59
N HIS A 592 10.21 -2.33 -57.74
CA HIS A 592 11.50 -2.30 -57.03
C HIS A 592 12.28 -3.57 -57.37
N GLN A 593 13.50 -3.40 -57.89
CA GLN A 593 14.43 -4.51 -58.11
C GLN A 593 14.94 -5.01 -56.74
N GLY A 594 14.88 -6.32 -56.52
CA GLY A 594 15.46 -6.97 -55.35
C GLY A 594 16.98 -7.09 -55.49
N ALA A 595 17.67 -7.14 -54.36
CA ALA A 595 19.10 -7.40 -54.28
C ALA A 595 19.49 -7.78 -52.85
N SER A 596 20.61 -8.48 -52.70
CA SER A 596 21.38 -8.49 -51.45
C SER A 596 22.53 -7.48 -51.54
N ALA A 597 22.98 -6.96 -50.40
CA ALA A 597 24.16 -6.09 -50.34
C ALA A 597 24.97 -6.37 -49.08
N ARG A 598 26.30 -6.35 -49.20
CA ARG A 598 27.22 -6.55 -48.06
C ARG A 598 28.30 -5.48 -48.01
N PHE A 599 28.69 -5.10 -46.81
CA PHE A 599 29.92 -4.36 -46.55
C PHE A 599 30.53 -4.79 -45.21
N HIS A 600 31.84 -4.66 -45.10
CA HIS A 600 32.59 -5.02 -43.92
C HIS A 600 32.95 -3.76 -43.13
N TYR A 601 32.84 -3.84 -41.81
CA TYR A 601 33.09 -2.76 -40.87
C TYR A 601 34.05 -3.24 -39.78
N GLU A 602 35.22 -2.62 -39.71
CA GLU A 602 36.22 -2.89 -38.67
C GLU A 602 36.57 -1.62 -37.90
N VAL A 603 36.85 -1.80 -36.62
CA VAL A 603 37.41 -0.78 -35.75
C VAL A 603 38.57 -1.39 -34.98
N GLN A 604 39.78 -0.90 -35.23
CA GLN A 604 41.00 -1.29 -34.52
C GLN A 604 41.48 -0.13 -33.67
N ARG A 605 42.06 -0.38 -32.49
CA ARG A 605 42.66 0.64 -31.62
C ARG A 605 43.92 0.07 -30.99
N ASP A 606 45.04 0.77 -31.11
CA ASP A 606 46.36 0.31 -30.62
C ASP A 606 46.73 -1.12 -31.09
N GLY A 607 46.35 -1.48 -32.32
CA GLY A 607 46.54 -2.82 -32.89
C GLY A 607 45.55 -3.89 -32.40
N VAL A 608 44.64 -3.57 -31.46
CA VAL A 608 43.59 -4.47 -30.98
C VAL A 608 42.31 -4.28 -31.79
N MET A 609 41.78 -5.35 -32.36
CA MET A 609 40.48 -5.36 -33.02
C MET A 609 39.37 -5.18 -31.97
N LEU A 610 38.66 -4.06 -32.01
CA LEU A 610 37.50 -3.78 -31.15
C LEU A 610 36.21 -4.35 -31.75
N GLN A 611 36.09 -4.29 -33.08
CA GLN A 611 34.91 -4.68 -33.83
C GLN A 611 35.34 -5.17 -35.22
N SER A 612 34.71 -6.24 -35.70
CA SER A 612 34.73 -6.69 -37.08
C SER A 612 33.34 -7.26 -37.38
N THR A 613 32.64 -6.73 -38.37
CA THR A 613 31.22 -7.03 -38.62
C THR A 613 30.89 -6.93 -40.10
N ASP A 614 30.34 -7.99 -40.67
CA ASP A 614 29.69 -7.97 -41.98
C ASP A 614 28.26 -7.46 -41.84
N PHE A 615 27.98 -6.28 -42.37
CA PHE A 615 26.62 -5.78 -42.54
C PHE A 615 26.03 -6.32 -43.83
N ILE A 616 25.09 -7.24 -43.68
CA ILE A 616 24.28 -7.78 -44.79
C ILE A 616 22.94 -7.04 -44.81
N SER A 617 22.46 -6.72 -46.00
CA SER A 617 21.13 -6.15 -46.26
C SER A 617 20.45 -6.98 -47.34
N HIS A 618 19.18 -7.33 -47.15
CA HIS A 618 18.41 -8.09 -48.13
C HIS A 618 17.14 -7.33 -48.50
N TYR A 619 17.01 -6.99 -49.78
CA TYR A 619 15.91 -6.23 -50.33
C TYR A 619 15.07 -7.10 -51.26
N VAL A 620 13.78 -7.25 -50.96
CA VAL A 620 12.86 -8.01 -51.79
C VAL A 620 12.52 -7.26 -53.08
N ALA A 621 12.38 -8.00 -54.17
CA ALA A 621 11.81 -7.46 -55.40
C ALA A 621 10.30 -7.24 -55.21
N LEU A 622 9.78 -6.08 -55.61
CA LEU A 622 8.36 -5.76 -55.52
C LEU A 622 7.80 -5.40 -56.91
N PRO A 623 6.59 -5.90 -57.25
CA PRO A 623 5.96 -5.57 -58.52
C PRO A 623 5.49 -4.12 -58.52
N GLU A 624 5.30 -3.61 -59.73
CA GLU A 624 4.45 -2.44 -59.96
C GLU A 624 3.00 -2.78 -59.59
N LYS A 625 2.31 -1.90 -58.85
CA LYS A 625 0.90 -2.12 -58.48
C LYS A 625 0.03 -0.94 -58.90
N TRP A 626 -1.08 -1.26 -59.55
CA TRP A 626 -2.11 -0.31 -59.99
C TRP A 626 -3.45 -0.63 -59.34
N GLN A 627 -4.17 0.43 -58.96
CA GLN A 627 -5.61 0.38 -58.74
C GLN A 627 -6.31 0.75 -60.05
N VAL A 628 -7.37 0.02 -60.42
CA VAL A 628 -8.11 0.24 -61.68
C VAL A 628 -9.60 0.41 -61.41
N GLY A 629 -10.20 1.44 -61.99
CA GLY A 629 -11.63 1.69 -61.89
C GLY A 629 -12.48 0.67 -62.67
N PRO A 630 -13.82 0.77 -62.58
CA PRO A 630 -14.73 -0.05 -63.37
C PRO A 630 -14.43 0.04 -64.89
N PRO A 631 -14.82 -0.96 -65.70
CA PRO A 631 -14.75 -0.81 -67.15
C PRO A 631 -15.59 0.39 -67.60
N VAL A 632 -15.06 1.16 -68.56
CA VAL A 632 -15.81 2.26 -69.19
C VAL A 632 -17.10 1.67 -69.79
N PRO A 633 -18.29 2.20 -69.45
CA PRO A 633 -19.53 1.74 -70.09
C PRO A 633 -19.43 1.89 -71.61
N PRO A 634 -19.93 0.92 -72.39
CA PRO A 634 -19.95 1.06 -73.84
C PRO A 634 -20.71 2.35 -74.20
N ALA A 635 -20.19 3.09 -75.18
CA ALA A 635 -20.85 4.30 -75.66
C ALA A 635 -22.29 3.97 -76.05
N PRO A 636 -23.28 4.83 -75.73
CA PRO A 636 -24.66 4.59 -76.12
C PRO A 636 -24.71 4.42 -77.63
N VAL A 637 -25.26 3.29 -78.08
CA VAL A 637 -25.53 3.05 -79.51
C VAL A 637 -26.43 4.19 -79.98
N PRO A 638 -26.10 4.92 -81.06
CA PRO A 638 -26.94 6.00 -81.55
C PRO A 638 -28.35 5.46 -81.81
N ASP A 639 -29.37 6.10 -81.24
CA ASP A 639 -30.76 5.74 -81.53
C ASP A 639 -31.02 6.01 -83.01
N PRO A 640 -31.34 4.98 -83.83
CA PRO A 640 -31.57 5.15 -85.26
C PRO A 640 -32.78 6.04 -85.59
N ASN A 641 -33.59 6.43 -84.59
CA ASN A 641 -34.75 7.30 -84.75
C ASN A 641 -34.47 8.79 -84.45
N VAL A 642 -33.24 9.17 -84.07
CA VAL A 642 -32.85 10.59 -83.91
C VAL A 642 -32.17 11.07 -85.20
N PRO A 643 -32.78 11.97 -85.98
CA PRO A 643 -32.12 12.57 -87.13
C PRO A 643 -30.90 13.37 -86.66
N ALA A 644 -29.76 13.23 -87.33
CA ALA A 644 -28.60 14.07 -87.07
C ALA A 644 -28.94 15.55 -87.34
N ALA A 645 -28.62 16.41 -86.37
CA ALA A 645 -28.76 17.85 -86.42
C ALA A 645 -27.39 18.52 -86.64
#